data_AF-A0A5B0QRM0-F1
#
_entry.id   AF-A0A5B0QRM0-F1
#
_cell.length_a   1.000
_cell.length_b   1.000
_cell.length_c   1.000
_cell.angle_alpha   90.00
_cell.angle_beta   90.00
_cell.angle_gamma   90.00
#
_symmetry.space_group_name_H-M   'P 1'
#
loop_
_entity.id
_entity.type
_entity.pdbx_description
1 polymer ?
#
loop_
_entity_poly.entity_id
_entity_poly.type
_entity_poly.pdbx_seq_one_letter_code
_entity_poly.pdbx_strand_id
1 'polypeptide(L)'
;MLHPSSDSARTSIERAGGMAPQIFHQGNPIDLTEAWHGNIEAESSKKSKESLREGSYPVEASAIQQENIHLKKDAIYIREIQPTISAWICSAKLGVTDSLYKEITEKNEKDISSFIKSLALKLNPSMNENQQAEGLVEELTSPESSNNLKEFAHLLWCVNSIFIASFKKADEHYINEQLSVQAWLLNLVEESGKGEIVSMQAQDAEGSLINLLKKALASRYSAPIYSIYRNLDTVLPNGVVCPSQLLMTETVINILASYYKSQNMNKWKSLFQQDKDFLEALRRSKGWNSGPSQILRPTTEIENEESINFFPWNERIPDGSMIGTRNQRTVFFGIRGDFDTEGRVMLIKRPREKRNTSVIDFQLKQKWFLSEHPDKLWALISSIETYYGNFIQEPLNPLLHPPDFEPMATQLTIWRFQNPENLQRYPVKYDYKYVRNKFNRDLQRMLGLIWKIHSRLLESFGYELNGNVILEEQQGLTKEFFRLLTLSNIPESNKLYPQTPILQNSIDLQRKIIEALEMDGETVIYKIKKRVHRITRKELAMSKVAVEVMLIYYWRINTPKWLQIFQDEEGFVLNLAQLATRLISKKSFERIKEKHYKMIGQIRILPWKNYLIEADERSVNIKRSFYLYRTSKSIFAKVDFK
;
A
#
# COMPACT_ATOMS: atom_id res chain seq x y z
N MET A 1 15.87 74.46 14.06
CA MET A 1 15.09 75.16 13.02
C MET A 1 14.50 74.09 12.12
N LEU A 2 13.26 74.07 11.63
CA LEU A 2 11.98 74.74 11.91
C LEU A 2 11.06 74.19 10.79
N HIS A 3 9.93 73.55 11.11
CA HIS A 3 8.83 73.29 10.15
C HIS A 3 7.82 74.45 10.23
N PRO A 4 7.05 74.74 9.15
CA PRO A 4 5.70 74.16 8.91
C PRO A 4 5.65 73.34 7.59
N SER A 5 4.64 72.52 7.20
CA SER A 5 3.17 72.63 7.06
C SER A 5 2.71 73.60 5.93
N SER A 6 1.74 73.30 5.06
CA SER A 6 1.04 72.05 4.66
C SER A 6 0.45 72.26 3.22
N ASP A 7 -0.59 71.65 2.60
CA ASP A 7 -1.68 70.74 3.00
C ASP A 7 -2.40 70.10 1.77
N SER A 8 -3.44 69.29 2.01
CA SER A 8 -4.56 68.89 1.11
C SER A 8 -4.36 67.85 -0.02
N ALA A 9 -5.02 66.70 0.20
CA ALA A 9 -5.07 65.48 -0.60
C ALA A 9 -5.80 65.56 -1.97
N ARG A 10 -5.52 64.57 -2.84
CA ARG A 10 -6.57 63.68 -3.41
C ARG A 10 -6.09 62.35 -4.03
N THR A 11 -6.61 61.26 -3.47
CA THR A 11 -7.01 59.97 -4.10
C THR A 11 -6.36 59.48 -5.41
N SER A 12 -5.72 58.31 -5.36
CA SER A 12 -6.06 57.12 -6.19
C SER A 12 -5.42 55.85 -5.63
N ILE A 13 -6.21 54.79 -5.41
CA ILE A 13 -5.72 53.45 -5.01
C ILE A 13 -6.41 52.41 -5.89
N GLU A 14 -5.67 51.83 -6.85
CA GLU A 14 -6.14 50.65 -7.58
C GLU A 14 -5.75 49.36 -6.85
N ARG A 15 -6.71 48.44 -6.75
CA ARG A 15 -6.49 47.10 -6.17
C ARG A 15 -6.37 46.06 -7.27
N ALA A 16 -5.25 45.35 -7.30
CA ALA A 16 -5.16 44.01 -7.86
C ALA A 16 -4.35 43.11 -6.90
N GLY A 17 -4.72 41.86 -6.63
CA GLY A 17 -5.86 41.11 -7.16
C GLY A 17 -5.61 39.61 -7.02
N GLY A 18 -5.64 39.08 -5.79
CA GLY A 18 -5.24 37.69 -5.54
C GLY A 18 -5.45 37.22 -4.10
N MET A 19 -6.71 37.04 -3.69
CA MET A 19 -7.01 36.38 -2.42
C MET A 19 -6.73 34.88 -2.49
N ALA A 20 -6.21 34.31 -1.40
CA ALA A 20 -6.26 32.87 -1.16
C ALA A 20 -7.73 32.46 -0.90
N PRO A 21 -8.16 31.24 -1.27
CA PRO A 21 -9.53 30.80 -1.06
C PRO A 21 -9.80 30.63 0.45
N GLN A 22 -10.62 31.51 1.01
CA GLN A 22 -11.26 31.27 2.30
C GLN A 22 -12.34 30.19 2.13
N ILE A 23 -12.45 29.29 3.12
CA ILE A 23 -13.46 28.23 3.12
C ILE A 23 -14.75 28.81 3.70
N PHE A 24 -15.76 28.99 2.84
CA PHE A 24 -17.09 29.38 3.30
C PHE A 24 -17.87 28.16 3.81
N HIS A 25 -18.21 28.17 5.09
CA HIS A 25 -19.30 27.34 5.61
C HIS A 25 -20.63 27.98 5.26
N GLN A 26 -21.42 27.32 4.41
CA GLN A 26 -22.87 27.54 4.33
C GLN A 26 -23.51 26.21 3.95
N GLY A 27 -24.16 25.59 4.93
CA GLY A 27 -25.21 24.61 4.66
C GLY A 27 -26.55 25.33 4.58
N ASN A 28 -27.50 24.73 3.88
CA ASN A 28 -28.92 24.91 4.15
C ASN A 28 -29.62 23.56 3.94
N PRO A 29 -30.66 23.24 4.71
CA PRO A 29 -31.30 21.92 4.67
C PRO A 29 -32.16 21.77 3.41
N ILE A 30 -32.36 20.52 3.00
CA ILE A 30 -33.47 20.12 2.14
C ILE A 30 -34.44 19.34 3.02
N ASP A 31 -35.58 19.96 3.29
CA ASP A 31 -36.75 19.30 3.88
C ASP A 31 -37.53 18.61 2.76
N LEU A 32 -37.88 17.34 2.95
CA LEU A 32 -38.81 16.58 2.12
C LEU A 32 -39.60 15.62 3.01
N THR A 33 -40.64 16.16 3.62
CA THR A 33 -41.67 15.42 4.35
C THR A 33 -42.87 15.15 3.43
N GLU A 34 -43.03 13.91 2.98
CA GLU A 34 -44.28 13.35 2.42
C GLU A 34 -44.16 11.81 2.42
N ALA A 35 -44.71 11.07 3.38
CA ALA A 35 -46.14 10.78 3.61
C ALA A 35 -46.72 9.75 2.63
N TRP A 36 -46.51 8.46 2.91
CA TRP A 36 -47.31 7.34 2.38
C TRP A 36 -47.79 6.46 3.53
N HIS A 37 -49.08 6.56 3.86
CA HIS A 37 -49.75 5.62 4.76
C HIS A 37 -50.07 4.30 4.03
N GLY A 38 -49.99 3.19 4.75
CA GLY A 38 -50.28 1.85 4.23
C GLY A 38 -50.64 0.88 5.36
N ASN A 39 -51.72 1.17 6.09
CA ASN A 39 -52.19 0.30 7.17
C ASN A 39 -52.71 -1.03 6.60
N ILE A 40 -52.14 -2.15 7.07
CA ILE A 40 -52.87 -3.41 7.23
C ILE A 40 -52.58 -3.91 8.65
N GLU A 41 -53.63 -4.04 9.44
CA GLU A 41 -53.59 -4.59 10.79
C GLU A 41 -53.85 -6.11 10.78
N ALA A 42 -53.87 -6.71 11.99
CA ALA A 42 -54.22 -8.10 12.27
C ALA A 42 -53.17 -9.17 11.85
N GLU A 43 -52.94 -10.24 12.62
CA GLU A 43 -53.50 -10.57 13.94
C GLU A 43 -52.55 -11.42 14.79
N SER A 44 -52.79 -11.45 16.10
CA SER A 44 -52.00 -12.25 17.04
C SER A 44 -52.46 -13.71 17.09
N SER A 45 -51.54 -14.65 17.31
CA SER A 45 -51.90 -15.82 18.13
C SER A 45 -50.77 -16.23 19.07
N LYS A 46 -51.11 -16.38 20.36
CA LYS A 46 -50.28 -17.03 21.37
C LYS A 46 -50.51 -18.54 21.28
N LYS A 47 -49.49 -19.36 21.53
CA LYS A 47 -49.68 -20.71 22.07
C LYS A 47 -48.49 -21.17 22.91
N SER A 48 -48.69 -21.15 24.22
CA SER A 48 -47.76 -21.63 25.25
C SER A 48 -48.13 -23.05 25.69
N LYS A 49 -47.10 -23.90 25.82
CA LYS A 49 -47.04 -25.19 26.53
C LYS A 49 -45.55 -25.38 26.88
N GLU A 50 -45.05 -25.59 28.10
CA GLU A 50 -45.48 -26.45 29.24
C GLU A 50 -45.65 -27.93 28.89
N SER A 51 -45.09 -28.90 29.61
CA SER A 51 -44.02 -28.92 30.64
C SER A 51 -43.59 -30.39 30.84
N LEU A 52 -42.74 -30.68 31.84
CA LEU A 52 -42.18 -31.98 32.35
C LEU A 52 -40.64 -32.03 32.19
N ARG A 53 -39.87 -31.96 33.28
CA ARG A 53 -39.56 -33.00 34.30
C ARG A 53 -38.58 -34.06 33.77
N GLU A 54 -37.32 -34.01 34.19
CA GLU A 54 -36.74 -34.46 35.48
C GLU A 54 -36.38 -35.96 35.45
N GLY A 55 -35.09 -36.23 35.57
CA GLY A 55 -34.47 -37.55 35.75
C GLY A 55 -33.00 -37.33 36.09
N SER A 56 -32.51 -37.93 37.19
CA SER A 56 -31.27 -37.47 37.83
C SER A 56 -30.43 -38.61 38.42
N TYR A 57 -29.11 -38.45 38.30
CA TYR A 57 -28.05 -39.22 38.99
C TYR A 57 -27.92 -40.71 38.58
N PRO A 58 -26.77 -41.38 38.80
CA PRO A 58 -25.66 -41.05 39.71
C PRO A 58 -24.36 -40.53 39.07
N VAL A 59 -23.46 -40.13 39.97
CA VAL A 59 -22.06 -39.78 39.71
C VAL A 59 -21.21 -41.06 39.75
N GLU A 60 -20.26 -41.20 38.84
CA GLU A 60 -19.08 -42.04 39.04
C GLU A 60 -17.83 -41.22 38.79
N ALA A 61 -16.84 -41.33 39.68
CA ALA A 61 -15.58 -40.61 39.59
C ALA A 61 -14.46 -41.60 39.22
N SER A 62 -13.78 -41.34 38.11
CA SER A 62 -12.58 -42.07 37.68
C SER A 62 -11.42 -41.10 37.45
N ALA A 63 -10.20 -41.59 37.63
CA ALA A 63 -9.06 -40.74 37.93
C ALA A 63 -8.34 -40.15 36.69
N ILE A 64 -7.66 -39.05 36.97
CA ILE A 64 -6.62 -38.39 36.16
C ILE A 64 -5.70 -39.42 35.48
N GLN A 65 -5.59 -39.38 34.15
CA GLN A 65 -4.30 -39.50 33.43
C GLN A 65 -4.43 -39.20 31.92
N GLN A 66 -3.25 -38.98 31.31
CA GLN A 66 -2.94 -38.91 29.86
C GLN A 66 -3.32 -37.63 29.10
N GLU A 67 -2.25 -36.92 28.72
CA GLU A 67 -2.19 -35.67 27.97
C GLU A 67 -2.31 -35.88 26.44
N ASN A 68 -2.11 -34.80 25.66
CA ASN A 68 -1.64 -34.84 24.26
C ASN A 68 -2.62 -35.31 23.15
N ILE A 69 -3.93 -35.10 23.29
CA ILE A 69 -4.90 -35.28 22.18
C ILE A 69 -5.63 -33.97 21.78
N HIS A 70 -5.52 -32.89 22.56
CA HIS A 70 -6.53 -31.82 22.56
C HIS A 70 -6.47 -30.74 21.46
N LEU A 71 -5.37 -30.61 20.71
CA LEU A 71 -5.18 -29.52 19.73
C LEU A 71 -6.13 -29.53 18.51
N LYS A 72 -6.88 -30.63 18.28
CA LYS A 72 -7.73 -30.80 17.08
C LYS A 72 -9.12 -30.16 17.12
N LYS A 73 -9.54 -29.47 18.20
CA LYS A 73 -10.94 -29.02 18.38
C LYS A 73 -11.20 -27.52 18.51
N ASP A 74 -10.20 -26.69 18.77
CA ASP A 74 -10.42 -25.30 19.22
C ASP A 74 -9.94 -24.20 18.24
N ALA A 75 -9.52 -24.57 17.02
CA ALA A 75 -9.21 -23.61 15.96
C ALA A 75 -10.47 -22.87 15.49
N ILE A 76 -10.38 -21.56 15.32
CA ILE A 76 -11.46 -20.72 14.77
C ILE A 76 -11.20 -20.49 13.29
N TYR A 77 -12.17 -20.82 12.45
CA TYR A 77 -12.28 -20.25 11.12
C TYR A 77 -13.51 -19.34 11.02
N ILE A 78 -13.29 -18.03 11.11
CA ILE A 78 -14.29 -17.00 10.86
C ILE A 78 -14.54 -16.98 9.34
N ARG A 79 -15.52 -17.79 8.91
CA ARG A 79 -15.95 -17.89 7.52
C ARG A 79 -16.51 -16.55 7.04
N GLU A 80 -16.20 -16.20 5.79
CA GLU A 80 -16.81 -15.07 5.06
C GLU A 80 -16.69 -13.69 5.74
N ILE A 81 -15.47 -13.37 6.23
CA ILE A 81 -15.11 -12.00 6.63
C ILE A 81 -15.40 -11.05 5.45
N GLN A 82 -16.18 -9.98 5.70
CA GLN A 82 -16.51 -9.01 4.67
C GLN A 82 -15.23 -8.27 4.19
N PRO A 83 -14.96 -8.20 2.87
CA PRO A 83 -13.75 -7.57 2.34
C PRO A 83 -13.55 -6.10 2.73
N THR A 84 -14.62 -5.38 3.05
CA THR A 84 -14.59 -4.01 3.60
C THR A 84 -14.00 -3.97 5.02
N ILE A 85 -14.32 -4.95 5.87
CA ILE A 85 -13.76 -5.09 7.22
C ILE A 85 -12.29 -5.54 7.13
N SER A 86 -11.97 -6.50 6.24
CA SER A 86 -10.58 -6.87 5.92
C SER A 86 -9.76 -5.65 5.46
N ALA A 87 -10.31 -4.79 4.59
CA ALA A 87 -9.65 -3.56 4.15
C ALA A 87 -9.48 -2.54 5.30
N TRP A 88 -10.48 -2.38 6.17
CA TRP A 88 -10.39 -1.49 7.33
C TRP A 88 -9.31 -1.96 8.32
N ILE A 89 -9.28 -3.24 8.67
CA ILE A 89 -8.27 -3.81 9.59
C ILE A 89 -6.86 -3.76 8.97
N CYS A 90 -6.73 -3.96 7.65
CA CYS A 90 -5.47 -3.77 6.92
C CYS A 90 -4.89 -2.34 7.10
N SER A 91 -5.73 -1.34 7.41
CA SER A 91 -5.28 0.03 7.67
C SER A 91 -4.45 0.19 8.96
N ALA A 92 -4.34 -0.86 9.79
CA ALA A 92 -3.50 -0.92 11.00
C ALA A 92 -2.03 -0.55 10.73
N LYS A 93 -1.57 -0.86 9.52
CA LYS A 93 -0.18 -0.69 9.08
C LYS A 93 0.04 0.55 8.20
N LEU A 94 -1.03 1.21 7.75
CA LEU A 94 -0.98 2.34 6.81
C LEU A 94 -0.79 3.69 7.54
N GLY A 95 0.33 3.80 8.26
CA GLY A 95 0.61 4.84 9.25
C GLY A 95 0.43 4.28 10.66
N VAL A 96 1.51 3.75 11.24
CA VAL A 96 1.57 3.38 12.67
C VAL A 96 1.99 4.59 13.51
N THR A 97 1.77 4.57 14.83
CA THR A 97 2.35 5.59 15.72
C THR A 97 3.88 5.49 15.73
N ASP A 98 4.61 6.59 15.94
CA ASP A 98 6.08 6.53 16.02
C ASP A 98 6.60 5.65 17.17
N SER A 99 5.80 5.43 18.22
CA SER A 99 6.08 4.42 19.25
C SER A 99 6.10 3.00 18.68
N LEU A 100 5.04 2.61 17.96
CA LEU A 100 4.91 1.29 17.34
C LEU A 100 5.87 1.10 16.16
N TYR A 101 6.20 2.17 15.43
CA TYR A 101 7.28 2.16 14.44
C TYR A 101 8.59 1.72 15.09
N LYS A 102 9.04 2.40 16.16
CA LYS A 102 10.31 2.08 16.83
C LYS A 102 10.28 0.72 17.51
N GLU A 103 9.12 0.32 18.04
CA GLU A 103 8.91 -1.00 18.60
C GLU A 103 9.19 -2.11 17.58
N ILE A 104 8.71 -1.95 16.34
CA ILE A 104 8.91 -2.92 15.25
C ILE A 104 10.31 -2.81 14.63
N THR A 105 10.81 -1.60 14.35
CA THR A 105 12.04 -1.41 13.55
C THR A 105 13.32 -1.17 14.34
N GLU A 106 13.24 -0.95 15.66
CA GLU A 106 14.41 -0.65 16.51
C GLU A 106 14.50 -1.59 17.73
N LYS A 107 13.38 -1.82 18.44
CA LYS A 107 13.38 -2.61 19.69
C LYS A 107 13.33 -4.12 19.46
N ASN A 108 12.31 -4.61 18.76
CA ASN A 108 12.01 -6.05 18.60
C ASN A 108 12.34 -6.57 17.18
N GLU A 109 13.14 -5.82 16.40
CA GLU A 109 13.51 -6.19 15.02
C GLU A 109 14.12 -7.59 14.99
N LYS A 110 15.02 -7.90 15.94
CA LYS A 110 15.69 -9.20 16.05
C LYS A 110 14.71 -10.34 16.27
N ASP A 111 13.71 -10.15 17.12
CA ASP A 111 12.72 -11.18 17.47
C ASP A 111 11.75 -11.41 16.30
N ILE A 112 11.31 -10.33 15.64
CA ILE A 112 10.50 -10.39 14.42
C ILE A 112 11.29 -11.07 13.28
N SER A 113 12.57 -10.75 13.10
CA SER A 113 13.46 -11.40 12.13
C SER A 113 13.72 -12.87 12.48
N SER A 114 13.89 -13.21 13.76
CA SER A 114 14.01 -14.60 14.24
C SER A 114 12.75 -15.41 13.92
N PHE A 115 11.56 -14.86 14.24
CA PHE A 115 10.26 -15.43 13.90
C PHE A 115 10.10 -15.63 12.38
N ILE A 116 10.50 -14.66 11.55
CA ILE A 116 10.48 -14.77 10.08
C ILE A 116 11.37 -15.92 9.60
N LYS A 117 12.61 -16.06 10.11
CA LYS A 117 13.50 -17.19 9.76
C LYS A 117 12.88 -18.52 10.20
N SER A 118 12.44 -18.64 11.46
CA SER A 118 11.82 -19.86 11.98
C SER A 118 10.56 -20.26 11.21
N LEU A 119 9.70 -19.30 10.84
CA LEU A 119 8.48 -19.57 10.09
C LEU A 119 8.78 -19.99 8.64
N ALA A 120 9.78 -19.38 8.00
CA ALA A 120 10.23 -19.78 6.66
C ALA A 120 10.75 -21.22 6.62
N LEU A 121 11.60 -21.60 7.59
CA LEU A 121 12.16 -22.95 7.69
C LEU A 121 11.10 -24.00 8.04
N LYS A 122 10.23 -23.73 9.03
CA LYS A 122 9.15 -24.66 9.40
C LYS A 122 8.10 -24.85 8.29
N LEU A 123 7.87 -23.84 7.43
CA LEU A 123 6.98 -23.97 6.28
C LEU A 123 7.62 -24.66 5.06
N ASN A 124 8.96 -24.76 4.98
CA ASN A 124 9.67 -25.41 3.88
C ASN A 124 10.83 -26.29 4.42
N PRO A 125 10.56 -27.44 5.08
CA PRO A 125 11.60 -28.20 5.79
C PRO A 125 12.80 -28.64 4.94
N SER A 126 12.61 -28.86 3.64
CA SER A 126 13.67 -29.18 2.65
C SER A 126 14.71 -28.06 2.44
N MET A 127 14.49 -26.88 3.02
CA MET A 127 15.50 -25.82 3.07
C MET A 127 16.56 -26.04 4.15
N ASN A 128 16.30 -26.86 5.18
CA ASN A 128 17.29 -27.17 6.22
C ASN A 128 18.51 -27.96 5.69
N GLU A 129 18.37 -28.62 4.54
CA GLU A 129 19.37 -29.55 3.97
C GLU A 129 20.28 -28.88 2.92
N ASN A 130 20.01 -27.63 2.53
CA ASN A 130 20.64 -26.97 1.38
C ASN A 130 21.35 -25.68 1.77
N GLN A 131 22.69 -25.63 1.62
CA GLN A 131 23.49 -24.41 1.87
C GLN A 131 23.02 -23.18 1.07
N GLN A 132 22.43 -23.38 -0.12
CA GLN A 132 21.85 -22.27 -0.91
C GLN A 132 20.61 -21.65 -0.27
N ALA A 133 19.90 -22.38 0.60
CA ALA A 133 18.69 -21.89 1.25
C ALA A 133 18.97 -21.01 2.46
N GLU A 134 20.13 -21.16 3.12
CA GLU A 134 20.55 -20.29 4.23
C GLU A 134 20.60 -18.82 3.78
N GLY A 135 21.27 -18.53 2.67
CA GLY A 135 21.31 -17.18 2.08
C GLY A 135 19.95 -16.65 1.61
N LEU A 136 19.02 -17.51 1.18
CA LEU A 136 17.65 -17.11 0.87
C LEU A 136 16.87 -16.75 2.14
N VAL A 137 17.08 -17.47 3.23
CA VAL A 137 16.45 -17.20 4.54
C VAL A 137 17.03 -15.94 5.20
N GLU A 138 18.30 -15.62 4.94
CA GLU A 138 18.88 -14.31 5.29
C GLU A 138 18.25 -13.17 4.48
N GLU A 139 18.04 -13.35 3.17
CA GLU A 139 17.36 -12.37 2.32
C GLU A 139 15.92 -12.09 2.81
N LEU A 140 15.22 -13.07 3.40
CA LEU A 140 13.88 -12.84 3.97
C LEU A 140 13.89 -11.83 5.13
N THR A 141 14.99 -11.76 5.90
CA THR A 141 15.16 -10.83 7.03
C THR A 141 15.85 -9.52 6.69
N SER A 142 16.74 -9.49 5.68
CA SER A 142 17.47 -8.28 5.26
C SER A 142 16.53 -7.05 5.07
N PRO A 143 16.82 -5.87 5.67
CA PRO A 143 16.03 -4.65 5.46
C PRO A 143 15.85 -4.24 3.98
N GLU A 144 16.77 -4.69 3.12
CA GLU A 144 16.82 -4.47 1.67
C GLU A 144 15.81 -5.33 0.89
N SER A 145 15.10 -6.23 1.58
CA SER A 145 14.14 -7.18 1.02
C SER A 145 12.70 -6.87 1.40
N SER A 146 11.82 -6.91 0.39
CA SER A 146 10.37 -6.89 0.55
C SER A 146 9.79 -8.24 0.11
N ASN A 147 9.12 -8.94 1.03
CA ASN A 147 8.59 -10.29 0.84
C ASN A 147 7.30 -10.48 1.65
N ASN A 148 6.51 -11.50 1.32
CA ASN A 148 5.21 -11.69 1.97
C ASN A 148 5.29 -12.14 3.45
N LEU A 149 6.41 -12.74 3.91
CA LEU A 149 6.61 -13.02 5.34
C LEU A 149 6.78 -11.72 6.15
N LYS A 150 7.53 -10.74 5.62
CA LYS A 150 7.61 -9.39 6.22
C LYS A 150 6.29 -8.63 6.15
N GLU A 151 5.49 -8.81 5.10
CA GLU A 151 4.13 -8.26 5.09
C GLU A 151 3.27 -8.87 6.21
N PHE A 152 3.30 -10.20 6.34
CA PHE A 152 2.56 -10.96 7.34
C PHE A 152 2.98 -10.62 8.78
N ALA A 153 4.27 -10.73 9.12
CA ALA A 153 4.76 -10.59 10.49
C ALA A 153 4.49 -9.19 11.06
N HIS A 154 4.71 -8.13 10.29
CA HIS A 154 4.40 -6.78 10.72
C HIS A 154 2.89 -6.49 10.77
N LEU A 155 2.09 -7.08 9.88
CA LEU A 155 0.62 -6.95 9.96
C LEU A 155 0.06 -7.66 11.19
N LEU A 156 0.55 -8.87 11.49
CA LEU A 156 0.23 -9.64 12.68
C LEU A 156 0.53 -8.82 13.94
N TRP A 157 1.76 -8.27 14.04
CA TRP A 157 2.16 -7.39 15.15
C TRP A 157 1.25 -6.17 15.26
N CYS A 158 0.99 -5.45 14.16
CA CYS A 158 0.16 -4.23 14.18
C CYS A 158 -1.30 -4.49 14.59
N VAL A 159 -1.94 -5.54 14.05
CA VAL A 159 -3.34 -5.87 14.40
C VAL A 159 -3.41 -6.34 15.86
N ASN A 160 -2.43 -7.12 16.33
CA ASN A 160 -2.37 -7.54 17.72
C ASN A 160 -2.08 -6.38 18.68
N SER A 161 -1.22 -5.42 18.30
CA SER A 161 -0.99 -4.18 19.05
C SER A 161 -2.29 -3.41 19.28
N ILE A 162 -3.14 -3.31 18.25
CA ILE A 162 -4.42 -2.60 18.32
C ILE A 162 -5.42 -3.33 19.20
N PHE A 163 -5.47 -4.66 19.17
CA PHE A 163 -6.28 -5.46 20.08
C PHE A 163 -5.84 -5.27 21.54
N ILE A 164 -4.57 -5.50 21.86
CA ILE A 164 -4.04 -5.40 23.22
C ILE A 164 -4.17 -3.96 23.78
N ALA A 165 -4.02 -2.94 22.92
CA ALA A 165 -4.21 -1.52 23.29
C ALA A 165 -5.65 -1.14 23.70
N SER A 166 -6.63 -2.03 23.55
CA SER A 166 -7.99 -1.81 24.09
C SER A 166 -8.06 -1.99 25.61
N PHE A 167 -7.09 -2.67 26.22
CA PHE A 167 -7.02 -3.03 27.64
C PHE A 167 -5.97 -2.22 28.42
N LYS A 168 -5.97 -2.33 29.76
CA LYS A 168 -4.84 -1.88 30.59
C LYS A 168 -3.76 -2.97 30.56
N LYS A 169 -2.50 -2.57 30.39
CA LYS A 169 -1.33 -3.45 30.26
C LYS A 169 -0.12 -2.84 30.98
N ALA A 170 0.82 -3.68 31.43
CA ALA A 170 2.21 -3.26 31.64
C ALA A 170 3.02 -3.58 30.37
N ASP A 171 4.10 -2.84 30.13
CA ASP A 171 4.87 -2.95 28.88
C ASP A 171 5.55 -4.32 28.70
N GLU A 172 5.96 -4.97 29.79
CA GLU A 172 6.55 -6.32 29.76
C GLU A 172 5.53 -7.37 29.31
N HIS A 173 4.35 -7.44 29.96
CA HIS A 173 3.28 -8.35 29.58
C HIS A 173 2.82 -8.13 28.12
N TYR A 174 2.86 -6.89 27.64
CA TYR A 174 2.53 -6.56 26.27
C TYR A 174 3.50 -7.16 25.24
N ILE A 175 4.81 -7.03 25.44
CA ILE A 175 5.80 -7.63 24.54
C ILE A 175 5.78 -9.16 24.66
N ASN A 176 5.65 -9.69 25.88
CA ASN A 176 5.53 -11.13 26.09
C ASN A 176 4.31 -11.74 25.36
N GLU A 177 3.18 -11.02 25.29
CA GLU A 177 2.01 -11.45 24.53
C GLU A 177 2.24 -11.44 23.01
N GLN A 178 2.94 -10.42 22.47
CA GLN A 178 3.32 -10.37 21.04
C GLN A 178 4.19 -11.58 20.66
N LEU A 179 5.17 -11.91 21.51
CA LEU A 179 6.04 -13.07 21.33
C LEU A 179 5.31 -14.40 21.53
N SER A 180 4.33 -14.46 22.43
CA SER A 180 3.50 -15.67 22.66
C SER A 180 2.64 -16.04 21.45
N VAL A 181 2.04 -15.05 20.77
CA VAL A 181 1.34 -15.25 19.49
C VAL A 181 2.27 -15.86 18.43
N GLN A 182 3.49 -15.34 18.33
CA GLN A 182 4.48 -15.82 17.37
C GLN A 182 4.95 -17.26 17.69
N ALA A 183 5.27 -17.54 18.95
CA ALA A 183 5.68 -18.86 19.41
C ALA A 183 4.59 -19.93 19.20
N TRP A 184 3.32 -19.59 19.52
CA TRP A 184 2.18 -20.49 19.27
C TRP A 184 2.03 -20.84 17.78
N LEU A 185 2.15 -19.85 16.88
CA LEU A 185 2.07 -20.11 15.45
C LEU A 185 3.23 -20.98 14.95
N LEU A 186 4.45 -20.78 15.48
CA LEU A 186 5.60 -21.64 15.16
C LEU A 186 5.39 -23.09 15.63
N ASN A 187 4.68 -23.31 16.74
CA ASN A 187 4.36 -24.65 17.23
C ASN A 187 3.26 -25.31 16.37
N LEU A 188 2.18 -24.58 16.07
CA LEU A 188 1.09 -25.03 15.21
C LEU A 188 1.59 -25.51 13.83
N VAL A 189 2.54 -24.78 13.22
CA VAL A 189 3.15 -25.18 11.95
C VAL A 189 3.97 -26.47 12.11
N GLU A 190 4.76 -26.61 13.18
CA GLU A 190 5.58 -27.80 13.43
C GLU A 190 4.74 -29.07 13.65
N GLU A 191 3.66 -28.96 14.42
CA GLU A 191 2.73 -30.06 14.69
C GLU A 191 2.05 -30.54 13.40
N SER A 192 1.71 -29.63 12.48
CA SER A 192 1.11 -29.99 11.19
C SER A 192 2.05 -30.81 10.31
N GLY A 193 3.35 -30.44 10.24
CA GLY A 193 4.35 -31.14 9.44
C GLY A 193 4.64 -32.56 9.96
N LYS A 194 4.44 -32.80 11.26
CA LYS A 194 4.50 -34.14 11.87
C LYS A 194 3.27 -35.00 11.52
N GLY A 195 2.13 -34.38 11.19
CA GLY A 195 0.86 -35.05 10.91
C GLY A 195 0.67 -35.55 9.46
N GLU A 196 1.25 -34.86 8.47
CA GLU A 196 1.08 -35.19 7.03
C GLU A 196 1.64 -36.58 6.64
N ILE A 197 2.46 -37.21 7.50
CA ILE A 197 3.08 -38.52 7.25
C ILE A 197 2.10 -39.71 7.43
N VAL A 198 0.98 -39.53 8.15
CA VAL A 198 0.22 -40.67 8.73
C VAL A 198 -1.25 -40.79 8.24
N SER A 199 -1.74 -39.93 7.32
CA SER A 199 -3.16 -39.98 6.91
C SER A 199 -3.41 -39.70 5.42
N MET A 200 -3.55 -40.77 4.63
CA MET A 200 -4.18 -40.75 3.30
C MET A 200 -5.67 -41.18 3.34
N GLN A 201 -6.46 -40.69 4.30
CA GLN A 201 -7.93 -40.92 4.32
C GLN A 201 -8.70 -39.98 5.27
N ALA A 202 -8.74 -38.68 4.93
CA ALA A 202 -9.65 -37.70 5.54
C ALA A 202 -9.82 -36.45 4.65
N GLN A 203 -10.60 -36.56 3.57
CA GLN A 203 -11.16 -35.38 2.90
C GLN A 203 -12.43 -34.91 3.63
N ASP A 204 -12.93 -33.73 3.26
CA ASP A 204 -14.21 -33.11 3.69
C ASP A 204 -14.26 -32.36 5.04
N ALA A 205 -13.13 -32.12 5.71
CA ALA A 205 -13.05 -31.14 6.81
C ALA A 205 -11.77 -30.28 6.78
N GLU A 206 -11.90 -29.08 6.20
CA GLU A 206 -11.00 -27.92 6.28
C GLU A 206 -9.56 -28.09 5.71
N GLY A 207 -9.00 -27.12 5.01
CA GLY A 207 -9.21 -25.67 5.16
C GLY A 207 -8.31 -25.06 6.24
N SER A 208 -7.43 -25.86 6.85
CA SER A 208 -6.48 -25.49 7.92
C SER A 208 -5.91 -24.06 7.80
N LEU A 209 -5.77 -23.39 8.94
CA LEU A 209 -5.11 -22.08 9.11
C LEU A 209 -3.75 -22.01 8.41
N ILE A 210 -3.03 -23.12 8.33
CA ILE A 210 -1.71 -23.21 7.70
C ILE A 210 -1.83 -23.23 6.18
N ASN A 211 -2.89 -23.80 5.62
CA ASN A 211 -3.18 -23.70 4.19
C ASN A 211 -3.65 -22.29 3.81
N LEU A 212 -4.39 -21.61 4.70
CA LEU A 212 -4.70 -20.19 4.55
C LEU A 212 -3.41 -19.34 4.56
N LEU A 213 -2.49 -19.59 5.51
CA LEU A 213 -1.19 -18.93 5.60
C LEU A 213 -0.30 -19.20 4.38
N LYS A 214 -0.13 -20.47 3.96
CA LYS A 214 0.59 -20.87 2.73
C LYS A 214 0.02 -20.13 1.52
N LYS A 215 -1.32 -20.06 1.38
CA LYS A 215 -2.02 -19.34 0.28
C LYS A 215 -1.81 -17.82 0.34
N ALA A 216 -1.81 -17.21 1.52
CA ALA A 216 -1.55 -15.77 1.69
C ALA A 216 -0.10 -15.40 1.40
N LEU A 217 0.86 -16.19 1.89
CA LEU A 217 2.29 -15.98 1.64
C LEU A 217 2.67 -16.22 0.16
N ALA A 218 1.99 -17.13 -0.54
CA ALA A 218 2.13 -17.33 -1.98
C ALA A 218 1.35 -16.30 -2.84
N SER A 219 0.60 -15.38 -2.22
CA SER A 219 -0.27 -14.44 -2.94
C SER A 219 0.53 -13.30 -3.59
N ARG A 220 0.65 -13.34 -4.92
CA ARG A 220 1.22 -12.24 -5.72
C ARG A 220 0.32 -11.00 -5.69
N TYR A 221 0.92 -9.82 -5.70
CA TYR A 221 0.18 -8.57 -5.73
C TYR A 221 -0.57 -8.37 -7.06
N SER A 222 -1.68 -7.63 -6.97
CA SER A 222 -2.50 -7.21 -8.12
C SER A 222 -3.05 -5.81 -7.87
N ALA A 223 -3.65 -5.18 -8.89
CA ALA A 223 -4.05 -3.78 -8.82
C ALA A 223 -5.17 -3.55 -7.78
N PRO A 224 -5.09 -2.51 -6.93
CA PRO A 224 -5.89 -2.39 -5.70
C PRO A 224 -7.39 -2.26 -5.96
N ILE A 225 -8.23 -2.71 -5.02
CA ILE A 225 -9.70 -2.71 -5.15
C ILE A 225 -10.45 -1.84 -4.13
N TYR A 226 -9.83 -1.47 -3.01
CA TYR A 226 -10.40 -0.53 -2.03
C TYR A 226 -9.48 0.66 -1.78
N SER A 227 -10.09 1.83 -1.54
CA SER A 227 -9.45 3.03 -0.99
C SER A 227 -9.90 3.23 0.46
N ILE A 228 -8.96 3.56 1.35
CA ILE A 228 -9.22 3.80 2.77
C ILE A 228 -9.14 5.30 3.08
N TYR A 229 -10.07 5.79 3.90
CA TYR A 229 -10.10 7.13 4.48
C TYR A 229 -10.23 6.99 6.00
N ARG A 230 -9.23 7.48 6.77
CA ARG A 230 -9.30 7.46 8.26
C ARG A 230 -10.21 8.55 8.81
N ASN A 231 -10.31 9.69 8.10
CA ASN A 231 -11.21 10.79 8.43
C ASN A 231 -12.14 11.05 7.25
N LEU A 232 -13.45 11.17 7.50
CA LEU A 232 -14.47 11.36 6.46
C LEU A 232 -14.29 12.70 5.70
N ASP A 233 -13.69 13.70 6.34
CA ASP A 233 -13.39 15.01 5.73
C ASP A 233 -12.21 14.99 4.72
N THR A 234 -11.54 13.85 4.52
CA THR A 234 -10.37 13.78 3.63
C THR A 234 -10.75 13.53 2.17
N VAL A 235 -10.46 14.53 1.32
CA VAL A 235 -10.69 14.49 -0.14
C VAL A 235 -9.81 13.45 -0.86
N LEU A 236 -8.78 12.91 -0.20
CA LEU A 236 -7.79 12.00 -0.77
C LEU A 236 -7.55 10.84 0.22
N PRO A 237 -7.51 9.58 -0.26
CA PRO A 237 -7.41 8.42 0.63
C PRO A 237 -6.08 8.36 1.39
N ASN A 238 -6.14 7.77 2.58
CA ASN A 238 -4.99 7.42 3.39
C ASN A 238 -4.09 6.40 2.69
N GLY A 239 -4.68 5.46 1.96
CA GLY A 239 -4.01 4.38 1.24
C GLY A 239 -5.01 3.51 0.48
N VAL A 240 -4.53 2.42 -0.10
CA VAL A 240 -5.31 1.49 -0.93
C VAL A 240 -4.99 0.04 -0.59
N VAL A 241 -5.92 -0.88 -0.85
CA VAL A 241 -5.79 -2.32 -0.53
C VAL A 241 -6.05 -3.19 -1.76
N CYS A 242 -5.21 -4.18 -1.98
CA CYS A 242 -5.35 -5.18 -3.04
C CYS A 242 -5.76 -6.58 -2.51
N PRO A 243 -6.19 -7.51 -3.38
CA PRO A 243 -6.63 -8.84 -2.99
C PRO A 243 -5.63 -9.66 -2.14
N SER A 244 -4.32 -9.54 -2.37
CA SER A 244 -3.32 -10.26 -1.55
C SER A 244 -3.25 -9.70 -0.12
N GLN A 245 -3.40 -8.40 0.06
CA GLN A 245 -3.45 -7.75 1.38
C GLN A 245 -4.73 -8.09 2.16
N LEU A 246 -5.87 -8.25 1.47
CA LEU A 246 -7.11 -8.73 2.10
C LEU A 246 -6.95 -10.15 2.62
N LEU A 247 -6.46 -11.07 1.78
CA LEU A 247 -6.18 -12.45 2.17
C LEU A 247 -5.15 -12.54 3.30
N MET A 248 -4.12 -11.68 3.29
CA MET A 248 -3.16 -11.57 4.40
C MET A 248 -3.82 -11.11 5.71
N THR A 249 -4.76 -10.17 5.63
CA THR A 249 -5.50 -9.66 6.80
C THR A 249 -6.48 -10.71 7.34
N GLU A 250 -7.20 -11.41 6.46
CA GLU A 250 -8.07 -12.54 6.81
C GLU A 250 -7.28 -13.66 7.49
N THR A 251 -6.05 -13.92 7.04
CA THR A 251 -5.11 -14.86 7.68
C THR A 251 -4.74 -14.40 9.09
N VAL A 252 -4.34 -13.14 9.26
CA VAL A 252 -3.98 -12.56 10.57
C VAL A 252 -5.16 -12.60 11.54
N ILE A 253 -6.38 -12.26 11.10
CA ILE A 253 -7.58 -12.30 11.95
C ILE A 253 -7.87 -13.72 12.45
N ASN A 254 -7.84 -14.72 11.57
CA ASN A 254 -8.12 -16.11 11.95
C ASN A 254 -7.03 -16.72 12.84
N ILE A 255 -5.76 -16.34 12.64
CA ILE A 255 -4.64 -16.72 13.51
C ILE A 255 -4.81 -16.12 14.90
N LEU A 256 -5.09 -14.82 15.02
CA LEU A 256 -5.28 -14.16 16.31
C LEU A 256 -6.51 -14.67 17.06
N ALA A 257 -7.64 -14.91 16.35
CA ALA A 257 -8.83 -15.49 16.95
C ALA A 257 -8.54 -16.90 17.51
N SER A 258 -7.89 -17.75 16.73
CA SER A 258 -7.54 -19.12 17.14
C SER A 258 -6.53 -19.16 18.29
N TYR A 259 -5.54 -18.26 18.29
CA TYR A 259 -4.62 -18.09 19.40
C TYR A 259 -5.39 -17.73 20.68
N TYR A 260 -6.11 -16.61 20.69
CA TYR A 260 -6.75 -16.10 21.90
C TYR A 260 -7.86 -17.03 22.43
N LYS A 261 -8.57 -17.75 21.55
CA LYS A 261 -9.54 -18.78 21.96
C LYS A 261 -8.86 -20.02 22.57
N SER A 262 -7.83 -20.55 21.90
CA SER A 262 -7.16 -21.78 22.35
C SER A 262 -6.34 -21.59 23.64
N GLN A 263 -5.68 -20.44 23.80
CA GLN A 263 -4.86 -20.18 24.99
C GLN A 263 -5.70 -19.90 26.25
N ASN A 264 -6.91 -19.32 26.11
CA ASN A 264 -7.78 -19.10 27.26
C ASN A 264 -9.27 -18.99 26.86
N MET A 265 -9.91 -20.14 26.64
CA MET A 265 -11.33 -20.24 26.29
C MET A 265 -12.27 -19.61 27.35
N ASN A 266 -11.82 -19.45 28.61
CA ASN A 266 -12.59 -18.77 29.65
C ASN A 266 -12.53 -17.25 29.48
N LYS A 267 -11.35 -16.64 29.29
CA LYS A 267 -11.23 -15.22 28.90
C LYS A 267 -11.97 -14.93 27.59
N TRP A 268 -11.90 -15.82 26.61
CA TRP A 268 -12.64 -15.69 25.35
C TRP A 268 -14.16 -15.58 25.58
N LYS A 269 -14.77 -16.53 26.30
CA LYS A 269 -16.22 -16.53 26.61
C LYS A 269 -16.68 -15.36 27.49
N SER A 270 -15.80 -14.79 28.32
CA SER A 270 -16.10 -13.59 29.11
C SER A 270 -16.14 -12.29 28.28
N LEU A 271 -15.60 -12.30 27.06
CA LEU A 271 -15.50 -11.13 26.18
C LEU A 271 -16.37 -11.23 24.92
N PHE A 272 -16.53 -12.45 24.37
CA PHE A 272 -17.16 -12.74 23.09
C PHE A 272 -18.26 -13.80 23.26
N GLN A 273 -19.47 -13.53 22.76
CA GLN A 273 -20.57 -14.50 22.74
C GLN A 273 -20.46 -15.44 21.53
N GLN A 274 -19.97 -14.91 20.42
CA GLN A 274 -19.74 -15.61 19.16
C GLN A 274 -18.34 -15.26 18.64
N ASP A 275 -17.69 -16.16 17.91
CA ASP A 275 -16.31 -15.94 17.45
C ASP A 275 -16.16 -14.73 16.50
N LYS A 276 -17.24 -14.33 15.83
CA LYS A 276 -17.30 -13.10 15.02
C LYS A 276 -17.22 -11.81 15.86
N ASP A 277 -17.51 -11.87 17.15
CA ASP A 277 -17.48 -10.69 18.03
C ASP A 277 -16.04 -10.22 18.23
N PHE A 278 -15.04 -11.09 18.04
CA PHE A 278 -13.63 -10.72 17.95
C PHE A 278 -13.32 -9.89 16.69
N LEU A 279 -13.92 -10.23 15.54
CA LEU A 279 -13.82 -9.41 14.32
C LEU A 279 -14.44 -8.01 14.53
N GLU A 280 -15.54 -7.93 15.27
CA GLU A 280 -16.20 -6.66 15.61
C GLU A 280 -15.41 -5.84 16.64
N ALA A 281 -14.86 -6.51 17.66
CA ALA A 281 -13.95 -5.92 18.64
C ALA A 281 -12.66 -5.38 18.00
N LEU A 282 -12.11 -6.11 17.02
CA LEU A 282 -11.12 -5.57 16.11
C LEU A 282 -11.72 -4.34 15.41
N ARG A 283 -12.75 -4.46 14.57
CA ARG A 283 -13.31 -3.36 13.74
C ARG A 283 -13.49 -2.01 14.48
N ARG A 284 -13.93 -2.03 15.74
CA ARG A 284 -14.17 -0.84 16.60
C ARG A 284 -12.95 -0.30 17.38
N SER A 285 -11.81 -0.99 17.36
CA SER A 285 -10.63 -0.65 18.18
C SER A 285 -10.06 0.75 17.87
N LYS A 286 -9.58 1.46 18.89
CA LYS A 286 -9.21 2.89 18.78
C LYS A 286 -8.02 3.18 17.84
N GLY A 287 -7.15 2.19 17.60
CA GLY A 287 -5.81 2.39 17.05
C GLY A 287 -5.73 2.98 15.62
N TRP A 288 -6.83 3.04 14.87
CA TRP A 288 -6.84 3.59 13.51
C TRP A 288 -7.21 5.08 13.40
N ASN A 289 -7.66 5.72 14.48
CA ASN A 289 -8.13 7.11 14.44
C ASN A 289 -7.21 8.04 15.26
N SER A 290 -6.32 8.76 14.59
CA SER A 290 -5.38 9.72 15.20
C SER A 290 -6.02 11.05 15.63
N GLY A 291 -7.36 11.13 15.71
CA GLY A 291 -8.13 12.35 16.00
C GLY A 291 -9.10 12.20 17.19
N PRO A 292 -9.58 13.31 17.80
CA PRO A 292 -10.19 13.28 19.13
C PRO A 292 -11.58 12.63 19.24
N SER A 293 -12.23 12.28 18.14
CA SER A 293 -13.68 12.05 18.11
C SER A 293 -14.13 10.93 17.16
N GLN A 294 -14.14 9.69 17.65
CA GLN A 294 -15.28 8.76 17.49
C GLN A 294 -15.08 7.54 18.43
N ILE A 295 -15.83 7.58 19.55
CA ILE A 295 -16.23 6.51 20.51
C ILE A 295 -15.60 5.13 20.23
N LEU A 296 -14.79 4.52 21.10
CA LEU A 296 -14.90 4.45 22.57
C LEU A 296 -14.14 5.55 23.33
N ARG A 297 -14.45 5.89 24.58
CA ARG A 297 -15.15 5.19 25.67
C ARG A 297 -16.33 6.06 26.19
N PRO A 298 -17.25 5.58 27.05
CA PRO A 298 -17.10 4.37 27.87
C PRO A 298 -18.28 3.38 27.79
N THR A 299 -18.12 2.25 28.45
CA THR A 299 -18.98 1.96 29.59
C THR A 299 -18.06 2.15 30.80
N THR A 300 -18.45 3.01 31.74
CA THR A 300 -17.75 3.57 32.94
C THR A 300 -17.51 2.49 34.02
N GLU A 301 -17.13 1.34 33.49
CA GLU A 301 -17.57 -0.01 33.83
C GLU A 301 -16.57 -1.03 33.19
N ILE A 302 -15.51 -0.55 32.50
CA ILE A 302 -14.16 -1.12 32.63
C ILE A 302 -13.51 -0.55 33.91
N GLU A 303 -13.94 0.66 34.30
CA GLU A 303 -13.46 1.49 35.39
C GLU A 303 -14.00 1.07 36.78
N ASN A 304 -13.39 1.66 37.82
CA ASN A 304 -13.89 1.87 39.20
C ASN A 304 -13.56 0.86 40.31
N GLU A 305 -13.00 -0.32 40.05
CA GLU A 305 -12.24 -1.06 41.09
C GLU A 305 -10.84 -1.46 40.59
N GLU A 306 -9.95 -1.72 41.54
CA GLU A 306 -8.51 -1.80 41.27
C GLU A 306 -8.09 -3.08 40.53
N SER A 307 -6.97 -2.97 39.80
CA SER A 307 -6.16 -4.11 39.34
C SER A 307 -6.88 -5.23 38.55
N ILE A 308 -7.36 -4.94 37.34
CA ILE A 308 -7.46 -5.99 36.31
C ILE A 308 -6.50 -5.73 35.16
N ASN A 309 -5.38 -6.46 35.20
CA ASN A 309 -4.47 -6.65 34.09
C ASN A 309 -4.93 -7.90 33.31
N PHE A 310 -5.25 -7.77 32.03
CA PHE A 310 -5.73 -8.91 31.22
C PHE A 310 -4.61 -9.85 30.76
N PHE A 311 -3.36 -9.37 30.81
CA PHE A 311 -2.18 -10.01 30.22
C PHE A 311 -1.17 -10.39 31.32
N PRO A 312 -0.57 -11.60 31.31
CA PRO A 312 -0.55 -12.57 30.22
C PRO A 312 -1.91 -13.23 29.93
N TRP A 313 -2.23 -13.48 28.66
CA TRP A 313 -3.56 -13.98 28.29
C TRP A 313 -3.81 -15.41 28.80
N ASN A 314 -2.81 -16.28 28.75
CA ASN A 314 -2.85 -17.65 29.24
C ASN A 314 -3.17 -17.79 30.74
N GLU A 315 -2.86 -16.79 31.57
CA GLU A 315 -3.21 -16.79 33.00
C GLU A 315 -4.72 -16.75 33.24
N ARG A 316 -5.16 -17.30 34.38
CA ARG A 316 -6.59 -17.28 34.76
C ARG A 316 -7.06 -15.86 35.07
N ILE A 317 -8.36 -15.62 34.88
CA ILE A 317 -9.03 -14.44 35.45
C ILE A 317 -9.02 -14.62 36.99
N PRO A 318 -8.63 -13.61 37.79
CA PRO A 318 -8.72 -13.71 39.24
C PRO A 318 -10.16 -13.94 39.72
N ASP A 319 -10.33 -14.90 40.62
CA ASP A 319 -11.63 -15.23 41.21
C ASP A 319 -12.25 -14.02 41.91
N GLY A 320 -13.55 -13.82 41.73
CA GLY A 320 -14.29 -12.66 42.25
C GLY A 320 -14.16 -11.37 41.42
N SER A 321 -13.24 -11.28 40.45
CA SER A 321 -13.12 -10.07 39.62
C SER A 321 -14.35 -9.81 38.72
N MET A 322 -14.60 -8.52 38.44
CA MET A 322 -15.77 -8.01 37.69
C MET A 322 -15.95 -8.57 36.26
N ILE A 323 -14.97 -9.30 35.73
CA ILE A 323 -15.05 -10.00 34.43
C ILE A 323 -15.53 -11.44 34.61
N GLY A 324 -15.11 -12.12 35.68
CA GLY A 324 -15.58 -13.47 36.02
C GLY A 324 -17.05 -13.48 36.44
N THR A 325 -17.51 -12.39 37.06
CA THR A 325 -18.91 -12.16 37.45
C THR A 325 -19.74 -11.44 36.38
N ARG A 326 -19.15 -11.07 35.22
CA ARG A 326 -19.83 -10.31 34.16
C ARG A 326 -21.01 -11.08 33.59
N ASN A 327 -22.16 -10.41 33.47
CA ASN A 327 -23.30 -10.93 32.71
C ASN A 327 -22.93 -11.03 31.21
N GLN A 328 -22.66 -12.25 30.75
CA GLN A 328 -22.24 -12.55 29.36
C GLN A 328 -23.25 -12.07 28.29
N ARG A 329 -24.51 -11.81 28.65
CA ARG A 329 -25.51 -11.23 27.73
C ARG A 329 -25.15 -9.82 27.24
N THR A 330 -24.25 -9.12 27.94
CA THR A 330 -23.82 -7.75 27.61
C THR A 330 -22.45 -7.76 26.94
N VAL A 331 -22.41 -7.58 25.61
CA VAL A 331 -21.19 -7.57 24.78
C VAL A 331 -20.13 -6.62 25.36
N PHE A 332 -18.87 -7.07 25.44
CA PHE A 332 -17.77 -6.30 26.05
C PHE A 332 -17.39 -5.07 25.22
N PHE A 333 -17.26 -5.26 23.91
CA PHE A 333 -17.02 -4.19 22.94
C PHE A 333 -18.38 -3.60 22.51
N GLY A 334 -18.90 -2.70 23.34
CA GLY A 334 -20.31 -2.32 23.38
C GLY A 334 -20.96 -1.89 22.05
N ILE A 335 -22.24 -2.25 21.91
CA ILE A 335 -23.05 -2.12 20.69
C ILE A 335 -23.45 -0.65 20.37
N ARG A 336 -23.43 0.27 21.35
CA ARG A 336 -24.01 1.62 21.18
C ARG A 336 -23.27 2.45 20.10
N GLY A 337 -23.96 2.64 18.98
CA GLY A 337 -23.47 3.30 17.78
C GLY A 337 -22.93 2.27 16.79
N ASP A 338 -23.41 2.30 15.56
CA ASP A 338 -22.76 1.58 14.47
C ASP A 338 -21.48 2.34 14.09
N PHE A 339 -20.34 1.73 14.41
CA PHE A 339 -19.10 2.12 13.76
C PHE A 339 -19.18 1.64 12.32
N ASP A 340 -19.56 2.53 11.42
CA ASP A 340 -19.67 2.17 10.01
C ASP A 340 -18.30 2.25 9.30
N THR A 341 -18.07 1.30 8.41
CA THR A 341 -16.96 1.29 7.44
C THR A 341 -17.34 1.96 6.12
N GLU A 342 -18.61 2.26 5.87
CA GLU A 342 -19.04 3.08 4.73
C GLU A 342 -18.42 4.49 4.80
N GLY A 343 -18.06 5.05 3.64
CA GLY A 343 -17.24 6.27 3.54
C GLY A 343 -15.76 6.07 3.90
N ARG A 344 -15.46 5.30 4.97
CA ARG A 344 -14.10 4.95 5.41
C ARG A 344 -13.41 3.95 4.48
N VAL A 345 -14.16 3.05 3.86
CA VAL A 345 -13.67 2.06 2.88
C VAL A 345 -14.53 2.13 1.62
N MET A 346 -13.93 2.57 0.51
CA MET A 346 -14.63 2.81 -0.75
C MET A 346 -14.12 1.91 -1.88
N LEU A 347 -15.03 1.28 -2.61
CA LEU A 347 -14.68 0.43 -3.76
C LEU A 347 -14.10 1.26 -4.92
N ILE A 348 -12.92 0.87 -5.41
CA ILE A 348 -12.27 1.49 -6.57
C ILE A 348 -13.00 1.05 -7.84
N LYS A 349 -13.84 1.93 -8.38
CA LYS A 349 -14.53 1.71 -9.67
C LYS A 349 -13.50 1.65 -10.81
N ARG A 350 -13.27 0.44 -11.36
CA ARG A 350 -12.54 0.23 -12.63
C ARG A 350 -13.52 -0.01 -13.79
N PRO A 351 -13.22 0.49 -15.01
CA PRO A 351 -13.95 0.09 -16.22
C PRO A 351 -13.79 -1.41 -16.49
N ARG A 352 -14.86 -2.09 -16.90
CA ARG A 352 -14.87 -3.55 -17.10
C ARG A 352 -14.03 -4.05 -18.29
N GLU A 353 -13.70 -3.16 -19.23
CA GLU A 353 -13.26 -3.54 -20.59
C GLU A 353 -11.73 -3.61 -20.77
N LYS A 354 -10.94 -3.07 -19.83
CA LYS A 354 -9.49 -2.91 -20.02
C LYS A 354 -8.67 -4.14 -19.63
N ARG A 355 -8.71 -5.17 -20.49
CA ARG A 355 -7.75 -6.29 -20.48
C ARG A 355 -6.56 -6.12 -21.44
N ASN A 356 -6.65 -5.23 -22.44
CA ASN A 356 -5.69 -5.15 -23.56
C ASN A 356 -5.05 -3.74 -23.75
N THR A 357 -5.10 -2.85 -22.75
CA THR A 357 -4.56 -1.48 -22.85
C THR A 357 -3.22 -1.32 -22.11
N SER A 358 -2.49 -0.22 -22.32
CA SER A 358 -1.31 0.11 -21.50
C SER A 358 -1.67 0.25 -20.02
N VAL A 359 -0.69 0.04 -19.15
CA VAL A 359 -0.76 0.35 -17.72
C VAL A 359 -0.98 1.86 -17.50
N ILE A 360 -0.45 2.69 -18.41
CA ILE A 360 -0.69 4.14 -18.45
C ILE A 360 -2.00 4.57 -19.14
N ASP A 361 -2.79 3.64 -19.71
CA ASP A 361 -4.12 3.94 -20.29
C ASP A 361 -5.21 3.93 -19.20
N PHE A 362 -4.95 4.48 -18.02
CA PHE A 362 -5.98 4.65 -16.99
C PHE A 362 -7.04 5.70 -17.42
N GLN A 363 -8.26 5.57 -16.92
CA GLN A 363 -9.22 6.68 -16.99
C GLN A 363 -8.92 7.67 -15.85
N LEU A 364 -8.66 8.93 -16.20
CA LEU A 364 -8.41 10.02 -15.26
C LEU A 364 -9.63 10.24 -14.35
N LYS A 365 -9.48 10.03 -13.05
CA LYS A 365 -10.62 9.97 -12.10
C LYS A 365 -11.19 11.34 -11.74
N GLN A 366 -10.37 12.41 -11.78
CA GLN A 366 -10.84 13.72 -11.34
C GLN A 366 -11.57 14.48 -12.43
N LYS A 367 -12.76 15.00 -12.10
CA LYS A 367 -13.71 15.65 -13.02
C LYS A 367 -13.11 16.81 -13.85
N TRP A 368 -12.05 17.47 -13.40
CA TRP A 368 -11.40 18.58 -14.10
C TRP A 368 -10.32 18.16 -15.11
N PHE A 369 -9.93 16.87 -15.14
CA PHE A 369 -9.19 16.30 -16.27
C PHE A 369 -10.08 16.08 -17.49
N LEU A 370 -11.38 15.81 -17.29
CA LEU A 370 -12.34 15.54 -18.38
C LEU A 370 -12.61 16.77 -19.28
N SER A 371 -12.26 17.97 -18.80
CA SER A 371 -12.34 19.23 -19.55
C SER A 371 -11.03 19.61 -20.27
N GLU A 372 -10.00 18.76 -20.21
CA GLU A 372 -8.68 19.03 -20.79
C GLU A 372 -8.17 17.84 -21.61
N HIS A 373 -7.40 18.10 -22.67
CA HIS A 373 -6.93 17.02 -23.54
C HIS A 373 -5.81 16.21 -22.85
N PRO A 374 -5.93 14.89 -22.67
CA PRO A 374 -5.06 14.10 -21.80
C PRO A 374 -3.58 14.13 -22.24
N ASP A 375 -3.32 14.30 -23.52
CA ASP A 375 -1.96 14.42 -24.06
C ASP A 375 -1.20 15.69 -23.62
N LYS A 376 -1.88 16.71 -23.07
CA LYS A 376 -1.19 17.82 -22.38
C LYS A 376 -0.40 17.33 -21.15
N LEU A 377 -0.80 16.23 -20.51
CA LEU A 377 -0.08 15.63 -19.38
C LEU A 377 1.26 15.04 -19.84
N TRP A 378 1.22 14.30 -20.95
CA TRP A 378 2.39 13.70 -21.58
C TRP A 378 3.33 14.77 -22.18
N ALA A 379 2.79 15.85 -22.72
CA ALA A 379 3.54 17.03 -23.13
C ALA A 379 4.30 17.69 -21.95
N LEU A 380 3.66 17.85 -20.78
CA LEU A 380 4.36 18.36 -19.59
C LEU A 380 5.52 17.45 -19.18
N ILE A 381 5.29 16.14 -19.07
CA ILE A 381 6.34 15.19 -18.66
C ILE A 381 7.49 15.16 -19.66
N SER A 382 7.20 15.22 -20.97
CA SER A 382 8.21 15.34 -22.03
C SER A 382 9.15 16.53 -21.83
N SER A 383 8.62 17.68 -21.38
CA SER A 383 9.43 18.89 -21.14
C SER A 383 10.49 18.76 -20.03
N ILE A 384 10.46 17.69 -19.22
CA ILE A 384 11.53 17.38 -18.26
C ILE A 384 12.88 17.19 -18.98
N GLU A 385 12.90 16.64 -20.20
CA GLU A 385 14.15 16.52 -20.98
C GLU A 385 14.80 17.89 -21.25
N THR A 386 13.99 18.89 -21.62
CA THR A 386 14.49 20.24 -21.91
C THR A 386 14.82 21.04 -20.66
N TYR A 387 14.11 20.80 -19.55
CA TYR A 387 14.33 21.51 -18.28
C TYR A 387 15.20 20.71 -17.29
N TYR A 388 15.89 19.67 -17.76
CA TYR A 388 16.68 18.76 -16.91
C TYR A 388 17.78 19.47 -16.12
N GLY A 389 18.45 20.48 -16.68
CA GLY A 389 19.51 21.24 -15.98
C GLY A 389 19.00 22.30 -14.98
N ASN A 390 17.70 22.65 -14.99
CA ASN A 390 17.21 23.82 -14.26
C ASN A 390 17.42 23.70 -12.74
N PHE A 391 18.18 24.62 -12.15
CA PHE A 391 18.41 24.69 -10.70
C PHE A 391 19.25 23.52 -10.14
N ILE A 392 19.99 22.80 -10.99
CA ILE A 392 21.18 22.04 -10.58
C ILE A 392 22.32 23.05 -10.31
N GLN A 393 23.16 22.78 -9.32
CA GLN A 393 24.33 23.62 -9.03
C GLN A 393 25.45 23.33 -10.04
N GLU A 394 26.13 24.37 -10.53
CA GLU A 394 27.10 24.26 -11.63
C GLU A 394 28.22 23.22 -11.41
N PRO A 395 28.82 23.06 -10.21
CA PRO A 395 29.84 22.02 -9.99
C PRO A 395 29.34 20.58 -10.15
N LEU A 396 28.04 20.34 -9.98
CA LEU A 396 27.42 19.03 -10.15
C LEU A 396 26.95 18.80 -11.60
N ASN A 397 26.76 19.84 -12.40
CA ASN A 397 26.16 19.74 -13.72
C ASN A 397 26.90 18.74 -14.66
N PRO A 398 28.25 18.72 -14.74
CA PRO A 398 28.96 17.72 -15.56
C PRO A 398 28.77 16.27 -15.09
N LEU A 399 28.64 16.05 -13.79
CA LEU A 399 28.53 14.72 -13.17
C LEU A 399 27.12 14.11 -13.29
N LEU A 400 26.15 14.87 -13.79
CA LEU A 400 24.73 14.51 -13.84
C LEU A 400 24.19 14.34 -15.26
N HIS A 401 25.05 14.43 -16.27
CA HIS A 401 24.67 13.98 -17.61
C HIS A 401 24.35 12.46 -17.60
N PRO A 402 23.45 11.99 -18.47
CA PRO A 402 23.27 10.55 -18.67
C PRO A 402 24.59 9.90 -19.10
N PRO A 403 24.88 8.65 -18.69
CA PRO A 403 26.07 7.94 -19.13
C PRO A 403 26.03 7.67 -20.64
N ASP A 404 27.17 7.29 -21.21
CA ASP A 404 27.19 6.77 -22.57
C ASP A 404 26.35 5.49 -22.66
N PHE A 405 25.29 5.54 -23.48
CA PHE A 405 24.40 4.44 -23.73
C PHE A 405 24.74 3.68 -25.03
N GLU A 406 25.70 4.12 -25.84
CA GLU A 406 26.08 3.43 -27.09
C GLU A 406 26.40 1.94 -26.91
N PRO A 407 27.13 1.48 -25.87
CA PRO A 407 27.38 0.05 -25.67
C PRO A 407 26.09 -0.77 -25.53
N MET A 408 25.08 -0.24 -24.83
CA MET A 408 23.77 -0.87 -24.68
C MET A 408 22.91 -0.68 -25.94
N ALA A 409 23.00 0.48 -26.60
CA ALA A 409 22.23 0.77 -27.80
C ALA A 409 22.67 -0.08 -28.98
N THR A 410 23.97 -0.30 -29.16
CA THR A 410 24.53 -1.24 -30.11
C THR A 410 24.08 -2.68 -29.81
N GLN A 411 24.09 -3.15 -28.56
CA GLN A 411 23.57 -4.48 -28.19
C GLN A 411 22.07 -4.64 -28.51
N LEU A 412 21.23 -3.67 -28.15
CA LEU A 412 19.79 -3.72 -28.42
C LEU A 412 19.47 -3.55 -29.92
N THR A 413 20.30 -2.83 -30.67
CA THR A 413 20.23 -2.74 -32.13
C THR A 413 20.63 -4.07 -32.79
N ILE A 414 21.64 -4.76 -32.27
CA ILE A 414 22.00 -6.12 -32.70
C ILE A 414 20.82 -7.07 -32.46
N TRP A 415 20.27 -7.08 -31.24
CA TRP A 415 19.09 -7.91 -30.90
C TRP A 415 17.90 -7.64 -31.84
N ARG A 416 17.61 -6.37 -32.17
CA ARG A 416 16.47 -5.97 -33.01
C ARG A 416 16.61 -6.37 -34.48
N PHE A 417 17.82 -6.30 -35.05
CA PHE A 417 18.05 -6.40 -36.49
C PHE A 417 18.88 -7.62 -36.94
N GLN A 418 19.55 -8.34 -36.05
CA GLN A 418 20.34 -9.54 -36.40
C GLN A 418 19.69 -10.86 -35.94
N ASN A 419 18.62 -10.82 -35.13
CA ASN A 419 17.79 -11.99 -34.85
C ASN A 419 16.68 -12.14 -35.92
N PRO A 420 16.62 -13.26 -36.68
CA PRO A 420 15.58 -13.50 -37.69
C PRO A 420 14.14 -13.48 -37.14
N GLU A 421 13.92 -13.98 -35.92
CA GLU A 421 12.59 -14.00 -35.28
C GLU A 421 12.09 -12.57 -35.02
N ASN A 422 12.97 -11.67 -34.59
CA ASN A 422 12.65 -10.27 -34.36
C ASN A 422 12.39 -9.52 -35.68
N LEU A 423 13.07 -9.89 -36.77
CA LEU A 423 12.77 -9.36 -38.10
C LEU A 423 11.42 -9.84 -38.64
N GLN A 424 11.07 -11.12 -38.42
CA GLN A 424 9.77 -11.68 -38.79
C GLN A 424 8.62 -11.06 -37.98
N ARG A 425 8.83 -10.88 -36.68
CA ARG A 425 7.85 -10.31 -35.72
C ARG A 425 7.67 -8.81 -35.88
N TYR A 426 8.71 -8.09 -36.31
CA TYR A 426 8.70 -6.64 -36.54
C TYR A 426 9.31 -6.31 -37.93
N PRO A 427 8.55 -6.51 -39.03
CA PRO A 427 9.08 -6.35 -40.39
C PRO A 427 9.52 -4.92 -40.71
N VAL A 428 10.73 -4.76 -41.22
CA VAL A 428 11.31 -3.48 -41.62
C VAL A 428 10.75 -3.08 -42.99
N LYS A 429 10.04 -1.93 -43.06
CA LYS A 429 9.31 -1.48 -44.26
C LYS A 429 10.07 -0.50 -45.17
N TYR A 430 11.28 -0.09 -44.78
CA TYR A 430 12.08 0.95 -45.42
C TYR A 430 13.55 0.53 -45.51
N ASP A 431 14.46 1.40 -45.96
CA ASP A 431 15.90 1.12 -45.98
C ASP A 431 16.40 0.63 -44.60
N TYR A 432 16.85 -0.62 -44.58
CA TYR A 432 17.39 -1.30 -43.41
C TYR A 432 18.55 -0.53 -42.75
N LYS A 433 19.41 0.14 -43.54
CA LYS A 433 20.54 0.91 -43.01
C LYS A 433 20.06 2.19 -42.31
N TYR A 434 19.17 2.94 -42.94
CA TYR A 434 18.52 4.11 -42.33
C TYR A 434 17.75 3.72 -41.06
N VAL A 435 16.89 2.70 -41.10
CA VAL A 435 16.07 2.29 -39.96
C VAL A 435 16.93 1.79 -38.80
N ARG A 436 18.00 1.01 -39.05
CA ARG A 436 18.94 0.55 -38.03
C ARG A 436 19.66 1.71 -37.33
N ASN A 437 20.15 2.68 -38.10
CA ASN A 437 20.84 3.86 -37.55
C ASN A 437 19.88 4.79 -36.80
N LYS A 438 18.65 4.97 -37.31
CA LYS A 438 17.57 5.69 -36.64
C LYS A 438 17.23 5.06 -35.29
N PHE A 439 17.02 3.74 -35.26
CA PHE A 439 16.66 2.98 -34.06
C PHE A 439 17.72 3.11 -32.95
N ASN A 440 19.01 2.94 -33.27
CA ASN A 440 20.09 3.11 -32.30
C ASN A 440 20.04 4.50 -31.63
N ARG A 441 20.06 5.56 -32.44
CA ARG A 441 20.03 6.96 -31.96
C ARG A 441 18.78 7.27 -31.13
N ASP A 442 17.62 6.82 -31.60
CA ASP A 442 16.35 7.07 -30.92
C ASP A 442 16.22 6.24 -29.63
N LEU A 443 16.93 5.11 -29.52
CA LEU A 443 17.06 4.31 -28.30
C LEU A 443 18.05 4.92 -27.28
N GLN A 444 19.18 5.47 -27.73
CA GLN A 444 20.03 6.32 -26.87
C GLN A 444 19.22 7.50 -26.31
N ARG A 445 18.40 8.15 -27.15
CA ARG A 445 17.49 9.22 -26.72
C ARG A 445 16.45 8.71 -25.71
N MET A 446 15.88 7.52 -25.90
CA MET A 446 14.91 6.95 -24.95
C MET A 446 15.54 6.64 -23.59
N LEU A 447 16.74 6.05 -23.57
CA LEU A 447 17.51 5.80 -22.35
C LEU A 447 17.89 7.11 -21.64
N GLY A 448 18.33 8.12 -22.39
CA GLY A 448 18.61 9.47 -21.88
C GLY A 448 17.36 10.17 -21.33
N LEU A 449 16.19 10.00 -21.95
CA LEU A 449 14.90 10.52 -21.47
C LEU A 449 14.48 9.85 -20.15
N ILE A 450 14.57 8.51 -20.08
CA ILE A 450 14.30 7.73 -18.88
C ILE A 450 15.22 8.20 -17.73
N TRP A 451 16.53 8.30 -17.98
CA TRP A 451 17.51 8.78 -16.99
C TRP A 451 17.15 10.17 -16.46
N LYS A 452 16.86 11.13 -17.34
CA LYS A 452 16.53 12.52 -16.98
C LYS A 452 15.27 12.62 -16.12
N ILE A 453 14.20 11.90 -16.49
CA ILE A 453 12.95 11.86 -15.71
C ILE A 453 13.19 11.19 -14.36
N HIS A 454 13.91 10.06 -14.34
CA HIS A 454 14.19 9.31 -13.13
C HIS A 454 15.04 10.08 -12.12
N SER A 455 16.17 10.67 -12.52
CA SER A 455 17.00 11.50 -11.63
C SER A 455 16.21 12.61 -10.95
N ARG A 456 15.29 13.28 -11.67
CA ARG A 456 14.45 14.34 -11.08
C ARG A 456 13.32 13.82 -10.20
N LEU A 457 12.85 12.59 -10.43
CA LEU A 457 11.96 11.90 -9.50
C LEU A 457 12.71 11.54 -8.20
N LEU A 458 13.91 11.00 -8.28
CA LEU A 458 14.72 10.65 -7.10
C LEU A 458 15.16 11.88 -6.29
N GLU A 459 15.48 13.00 -6.95
CA GLU A 459 15.66 14.30 -6.26
C GLU A 459 14.40 14.71 -5.49
N SER A 460 13.21 14.47 -6.04
CA SER A 460 11.93 14.77 -5.36
C SER A 460 11.64 13.88 -4.15
N PHE A 461 12.36 12.76 -4.01
CA PHE A 461 12.38 11.94 -2.81
C PHE A 461 13.39 12.45 -1.75
N GLY A 462 14.06 13.59 -1.99
CA GLY A 462 14.99 14.20 -1.04
C GLY A 462 16.44 13.75 -1.15
N TYR A 463 16.82 13.03 -2.21
CA TYR A 463 18.17 12.52 -2.40
C TYR A 463 19.05 13.49 -3.22
N GLU A 464 20.33 13.52 -2.90
CA GLU A 464 21.33 14.28 -3.67
C GLU A 464 21.65 13.56 -4.98
N LEU A 465 21.63 14.29 -6.08
CA LEU A 465 21.64 13.76 -7.45
C LEU A 465 22.88 12.91 -7.79
N ASN A 466 23.97 13.06 -7.05
CA ASN A 466 25.26 12.38 -7.17
C ASN A 466 25.46 11.20 -6.19
N GLY A 467 24.46 10.86 -5.36
CA GLY A 467 24.60 9.78 -4.37
C GLY A 467 24.54 8.36 -4.97
N ASN A 468 25.34 7.43 -4.45
CA ASN A 468 25.44 6.03 -4.93
C ASN A 468 24.08 5.34 -5.10
N VAL A 469 23.14 5.57 -4.18
CA VAL A 469 21.77 5.01 -4.23
C VAL A 469 21.03 5.41 -5.53
N ILE A 470 21.24 6.62 -6.05
CA ILE A 470 20.66 7.04 -7.34
C ILE A 470 21.26 6.25 -8.50
N LEU A 471 22.57 5.94 -8.46
CA LEU A 471 23.22 5.13 -9.47
C LEU A 471 22.73 3.67 -9.45
N GLU A 472 22.51 3.09 -8.27
CA GLU A 472 21.91 1.75 -8.12
C GLU A 472 20.49 1.68 -8.70
N GLU A 473 19.62 2.64 -8.35
CA GLU A 473 18.26 2.73 -8.88
C GLU A 473 18.26 2.94 -10.40
N GLN A 474 19.10 3.85 -10.92
CA GLN A 474 19.23 4.08 -12.36
C GLN A 474 19.72 2.83 -13.12
N GLN A 475 20.69 2.09 -12.57
CA GLN A 475 21.13 0.82 -13.14
C GLN A 475 20.01 -0.23 -13.12
N GLY A 476 19.22 -0.29 -12.04
CA GLY A 476 18.07 -1.18 -11.94
C GLY A 476 17.01 -0.88 -13.02
N LEU A 477 16.68 0.40 -13.20
CA LEU A 477 15.72 0.85 -14.22
C LEU A 477 16.23 0.60 -15.64
N THR A 478 17.53 0.79 -15.88
CA THR A 478 18.19 0.52 -17.17
C THR A 478 18.16 -0.98 -17.51
N LYS A 479 18.44 -1.85 -16.51
CA LYS A 479 18.28 -3.31 -16.65
C LYS A 479 16.82 -3.70 -16.92
N GLU A 480 15.85 -2.99 -16.35
CA GLU A 480 14.43 -3.25 -16.61
C GLU A 480 13.98 -2.81 -18.00
N PHE A 481 14.49 -1.68 -18.53
CA PHE A 481 14.27 -1.31 -19.93
C PHE A 481 14.81 -2.37 -20.89
N PHE A 482 16.05 -2.84 -20.68
CA PHE A 482 16.63 -3.93 -21.45
C PHE A 482 15.76 -5.18 -21.41
N ARG A 483 15.28 -5.57 -20.23
CA ARG A 483 14.40 -6.73 -20.04
C ARG A 483 13.07 -6.60 -20.79
N LEU A 484 12.41 -5.44 -20.68
CA LEU A 484 11.12 -5.18 -21.32
C LEU A 484 11.23 -5.15 -22.85
N LEU A 485 12.32 -4.60 -23.40
CA LEU A 485 12.55 -4.59 -24.84
C LEU A 485 13.00 -5.97 -25.37
N THR A 486 13.81 -6.73 -24.63
CA THR A 486 14.27 -8.06 -25.09
C THR A 486 13.29 -9.20 -24.79
N LEU A 487 12.32 -8.99 -23.89
CA LEU A 487 11.54 -10.03 -23.21
C LEU A 487 12.40 -11.11 -22.53
N SER A 488 13.61 -10.75 -22.11
CA SER A 488 14.47 -11.68 -21.36
C SER A 488 13.85 -12.05 -20.00
N ASN A 489 14.01 -13.32 -19.64
CA ASN A 489 13.63 -13.79 -18.31
C ASN A 489 14.64 -13.28 -17.29
N ILE A 490 14.21 -12.40 -16.38
CA ILE A 490 14.82 -12.38 -15.03
C ILE A 490 14.36 -13.68 -14.35
N PRO A 491 15.25 -14.46 -13.73
CA PRO A 491 14.86 -15.57 -12.88
C PRO A 491 14.07 -15.07 -11.66
N GLU A 492 12.74 -15.07 -11.73
CA GLU A 492 11.88 -14.98 -10.54
C GLU A 492 12.00 -16.25 -9.66
N SER A 493 12.51 -17.34 -10.25
CA SER A 493 12.47 -18.73 -9.75
C SER A 493 13.07 -18.97 -8.36
N ASN A 494 13.97 -18.11 -7.90
CA ASN A 494 14.75 -18.36 -6.69
C ASN A 494 14.26 -17.56 -5.47
N LYS A 495 13.30 -16.63 -5.63
CA LYS A 495 12.78 -15.84 -4.50
C LYS A 495 11.65 -16.58 -3.80
N LEU A 496 11.86 -16.93 -2.52
CA LEU A 496 10.83 -17.48 -1.65
C LEU A 496 9.75 -16.40 -1.37
N TYR A 497 8.48 -16.80 -1.39
CA TYR A 497 7.31 -15.92 -1.18
C TYR A 497 7.29 -14.63 -2.04
N PRO A 498 7.35 -14.75 -3.38
CA PRO A 498 7.48 -13.60 -4.27
C PRO A 498 6.18 -12.77 -4.29
N GLN A 499 6.30 -11.51 -3.89
CA GLN A 499 5.21 -10.53 -3.99
C GLN A 499 4.89 -10.15 -5.44
N THR A 500 5.83 -10.45 -6.34
CA THR A 500 5.98 -9.94 -7.70
C THR A 500 4.67 -10.03 -8.52
N PRO A 501 4.06 -8.89 -8.87
CA PRO A 501 2.83 -8.87 -9.67
C PRO A 501 3.12 -9.40 -11.08
N ILE A 502 2.24 -10.27 -11.58
CA ILE A 502 2.38 -10.86 -12.93
C ILE A 502 2.20 -9.75 -13.97
N LEU A 503 3.25 -9.48 -14.76
CA LEU A 503 3.20 -8.52 -15.86
C LEU A 503 2.42 -9.12 -17.04
N GLN A 504 1.11 -8.84 -17.08
CA GLN A 504 0.27 -9.13 -18.24
C GLN A 504 0.73 -8.31 -19.46
N ASN A 505 0.55 -8.87 -20.66
CA ASN A 505 0.76 -8.20 -21.95
C ASN A 505 2.15 -7.59 -22.18
N SER A 506 3.21 -8.18 -21.63
CA SER A 506 4.61 -7.77 -21.85
C SER A 506 4.97 -7.66 -23.34
N ILE A 507 4.41 -8.54 -24.17
CA ILE A 507 4.50 -8.55 -25.65
C ILE A 507 3.99 -7.24 -26.28
N ASP A 508 2.88 -6.69 -25.78
CA ASP A 508 2.31 -5.45 -26.31
C ASP A 508 3.08 -4.22 -25.85
N LEU A 509 3.69 -4.25 -24.65
CA LEU A 509 4.61 -3.20 -24.23
C LEU A 509 5.92 -3.23 -25.03
N GLN A 510 6.48 -4.41 -25.31
CA GLN A 510 7.62 -4.55 -26.21
C GLN A 510 7.31 -3.94 -27.58
N ARG A 511 6.12 -4.23 -28.14
CA ARG A 511 5.64 -3.62 -29.38
C ARG A 511 5.58 -2.10 -29.27
N LYS A 512 4.98 -1.54 -28.22
CA LYS A 512 4.89 -0.08 -27.98
C LYS A 512 6.26 0.59 -27.85
N ILE A 513 7.25 -0.06 -27.22
CA ILE A 513 8.63 0.43 -27.16
C ILE A 513 9.20 0.53 -28.59
N ILE A 514 9.11 -0.54 -29.38
CA ILE A 514 9.62 -0.59 -30.77
C ILE A 514 8.89 0.43 -31.65
N GLU A 515 7.57 0.53 -31.55
CA GLU A 515 6.76 1.52 -32.28
C GLU A 515 7.19 2.96 -31.95
N ALA A 516 7.38 3.31 -30.67
CA ALA A 516 7.82 4.66 -30.27
C ALA A 516 9.26 5.00 -30.73
N LEU A 517 10.14 4.00 -30.81
CA LEU A 517 11.50 4.14 -31.35
C LEU A 517 11.49 4.30 -32.87
N GLU A 518 10.73 3.47 -33.59
CA GLU A 518 10.70 3.45 -35.05
C GLU A 518 9.80 4.54 -35.67
N MET A 519 8.89 5.15 -34.90
CA MET A 519 7.96 6.17 -35.41
C MET A 519 8.65 7.39 -36.05
N ASP A 520 8.05 7.90 -37.12
CA ASP A 520 8.31 9.21 -37.72
C ASP A 520 7.29 10.23 -37.21
N GLY A 521 7.75 11.43 -36.83
CA GLY A 521 6.86 12.37 -36.15
C GLY A 521 7.55 13.61 -35.61
N GLU A 522 8.21 14.38 -36.47
CA GLU A 522 8.71 15.74 -36.18
C GLU A 522 7.58 16.79 -36.09
N THR A 523 6.33 16.38 -36.33
CA THR A 523 5.15 17.23 -36.23
C THR A 523 4.94 17.70 -34.79
N VAL A 524 5.21 19.00 -34.56
CA VAL A 524 4.96 19.69 -33.28
C VAL A 524 3.46 19.78 -33.03
N ILE A 525 3.00 19.20 -31.91
CA ILE A 525 1.59 19.22 -31.47
C ILE A 525 1.38 20.27 -30.36
N TYR A 526 2.36 20.41 -29.45
CA TYR A 526 2.23 21.25 -28.26
C TYR A 526 3.39 22.23 -28.09
N LYS A 527 3.14 23.30 -27.33
CA LYS A 527 4.13 24.31 -26.92
C LYS A 527 3.97 24.63 -25.43
N ILE A 528 5.09 24.83 -24.73
CA ILE A 528 5.07 25.31 -23.34
C ILE A 528 4.89 26.85 -23.32
N LYS A 529 3.91 27.34 -22.53
CA LYS A 529 3.56 28.76 -22.48
C LYS A 529 4.73 29.65 -22.09
N LYS A 530 4.85 30.77 -22.82
CA LYS A 530 5.89 31.79 -22.63
C LYS A 530 7.32 31.22 -22.69
N ARG A 531 7.51 30.09 -23.40
CA ARG A 531 8.78 29.42 -23.67
C ARG A 531 8.91 29.10 -25.16
N VAL A 532 10.14 28.79 -25.60
CA VAL A 532 10.44 28.40 -26.99
C VAL A 532 10.18 26.91 -27.23
N HIS A 533 10.23 26.08 -26.18
CA HIS A 533 10.12 24.62 -26.27
C HIS A 533 8.79 24.17 -26.91
N ARG A 534 8.95 23.32 -27.92
CA ARG A 534 7.94 22.69 -28.77
C ARG A 534 8.06 21.19 -28.58
N ILE A 535 6.93 20.48 -28.60
CA ILE A 535 6.87 19.03 -28.34
C ILE A 535 6.21 18.35 -29.54
N THR A 536 6.92 17.38 -30.09
CA THR A 536 6.55 16.60 -31.27
C THR A 536 5.73 15.36 -30.94
N ARG A 537 5.08 14.77 -31.96
CA ARG A 537 4.39 13.48 -31.83
C ARG A 537 5.34 12.38 -31.32
N LYS A 538 6.60 12.36 -31.79
CA LYS A 538 7.60 11.38 -31.36
C LYS A 538 7.98 11.53 -29.88
N GLU A 539 8.28 12.75 -29.45
CA GLU A 539 8.63 13.03 -28.05
C GLU A 539 7.52 12.63 -27.08
N LEU A 540 6.25 12.85 -27.47
CA LEU A 540 5.09 12.46 -26.67
C LEU A 540 4.94 10.94 -26.55
N ALA A 541 5.15 10.18 -27.64
CA ALA A 541 5.12 8.72 -27.61
C ALA A 541 6.30 8.12 -26.82
N MET A 542 7.51 8.65 -27.01
CA MET A 542 8.69 8.24 -26.24
C MET A 542 8.51 8.53 -24.74
N SER A 543 7.89 9.65 -24.39
CA SER A 543 7.59 10.01 -22.98
C SER A 543 6.56 9.10 -22.35
N LYS A 544 5.52 8.69 -23.08
CA LYS A 544 4.55 7.66 -22.65
C LYS A 544 5.26 6.35 -22.31
N VAL A 545 6.05 5.82 -23.25
CA VAL A 545 6.79 4.56 -23.07
C VAL A 545 7.80 4.64 -21.92
N ALA A 546 8.58 5.72 -21.83
CA ALA A 546 9.56 5.92 -20.76
C ALA A 546 8.91 5.85 -19.36
N VAL A 547 7.74 6.48 -19.20
CA VAL A 547 6.99 6.48 -17.94
C VAL A 547 6.35 5.12 -17.66
N GLU A 548 5.86 4.40 -18.67
CA GLU A 548 5.32 3.04 -18.49
C GLU A 548 6.41 2.06 -18.03
N VAL A 549 7.63 2.16 -18.56
CA VAL A 549 8.80 1.41 -18.09
C VAL A 549 9.15 1.76 -16.63
N MET A 550 9.19 3.05 -16.27
CA MET A 550 9.42 3.49 -14.88
C MET A 550 8.34 2.99 -13.90
N LEU A 551 7.08 3.04 -14.32
CA LEU A 551 5.94 2.57 -13.52
C LEU A 551 6.09 1.07 -13.22
N ILE A 552 6.37 0.26 -14.25
CA ILE A 552 6.54 -1.20 -14.12
C ILE A 552 7.77 -1.56 -13.27
N TYR A 553 8.88 -0.83 -13.41
CA TYR A 553 10.06 -0.99 -12.55
C TYR A 553 9.69 -0.89 -11.07
N TYR A 554 9.06 0.22 -10.65
CA TYR A 554 8.69 0.44 -9.25
C TYR A 554 7.57 -0.50 -8.77
N TRP A 555 6.52 -0.67 -9.57
CA TRP A 555 5.37 -1.53 -9.27
C TRP A 555 5.81 -2.99 -9.02
N ARG A 556 6.74 -3.50 -9.84
CA ARG A 556 7.20 -4.88 -9.74
C ARG A 556 8.19 -5.09 -8.59
N ILE A 557 9.15 -4.18 -8.38
CA ILE A 557 10.23 -4.39 -7.40
C ILE A 557 9.74 -4.28 -5.96
N ASN A 558 8.84 -3.34 -5.66
CA ASN A 558 8.26 -3.21 -4.33
C ASN A 558 6.82 -2.68 -4.42
N THR A 559 5.89 -3.60 -4.64
CA THR A 559 4.45 -3.31 -4.76
C THR A 559 3.83 -2.77 -3.47
N PRO A 560 4.15 -3.27 -2.25
CA PRO A 560 3.70 -2.67 -1.00
C PRO A 560 4.12 -1.19 -0.85
N LYS A 561 5.36 -0.84 -1.22
CA LYS A 561 5.85 0.55 -1.22
C LYS A 561 5.16 1.40 -2.29
N TRP A 562 4.96 0.87 -3.49
CA TRP A 562 4.24 1.59 -4.56
C TRP A 562 2.80 1.96 -4.17
N LEU A 563 2.07 1.04 -3.52
CA LEU A 563 0.71 1.28 -3.05
C LEU A 563 0.65 2.33 -1.93
N GLN A 564 1.68 2.40 -1.08
CA GLN A 564 1.84 3.41 -0.03
C GLN A 564 2.20 4.81 -0.59
N ILE A 565 3.16 4.89 -1.54
CA ILE A 565 3.73 6.15 -2.06
C ILE A 565 2.96 6.75 -3.26
N PHE A 566 2.33 5.92 -4.10
CA PHE A 566 1.64 6.38 -5.31
C PHE A 566 0.15 6.04 -5.35
N GLN A 567 -0.30 4.98 -4.67
CA GLN A 567 -1.67 4.42 -4.67
C GLN A 567 -2.13 3.83 -6.02
N ASP A 568 -1.96 4.57 -7.11
CA ASP A 568 -2.39 4.19 -8.45
C ASP A 568 -1.52 4.78 -9.56
N GLU A 569 -1.75 4.30 -10.78
CA GLU A 569 -1.04 4.65 -12.01
C GLU A 569 -1.23 6.15 -12.34
N GLU A 570 -2.45 6.66 -12.17
CA GLU A 570 -2.76 8.09 -12.24
C GLU A 570 -1.90 8.88 -11.24
N GLY A 571 -1.82 8.40 -10.00
CA GLY A 571 -1.01 8.97 -8.94
C GLY A 571 0.49 9.07 -9.26
N PHE A 572 1.06 8.07 -9.93
CA PHE A 572 2.44 8.11 -10.41
C PHE A 572 2.65 9.18 -11.51
N VAL A 573 1.83 9.14 -12.56
CA VAL A 573 1.97 10.05 -13.71
C VAL A 573 1.69 11.51 -13.34
N LEU A 574 0.71 11.78 -12.47
CA LEU A 574 0.43 13.14 -11.98
C LEU A 574 1.61 13.72 -11.18
N ASN A 575 2.41 12.89 -10.49
CA ASN A 575 3.61 13.36 -9.80
C ASN A 575 4.72 13.79 -10.76
N LEU A 576 4.94 13.04 -11.84
CA LEU A 576 5.88 13.43 -12.90
C LEU A 576 5.45 14.72 -13.61
N ALA A 577 4.15 14.89 -13.87
CA ALA A 577 3.64 16.13 -14.46
C ALA A 577 3.81 17.33 -13.51
N GLN A 578 3.53 17.17 -12.21
CA GLN A 578 3.80 18.21 -11.21
C GLN A 578 5.28 18.57 -11.14
N LEU A 579 6.17 17.57 -11.11
CA LEU A 579 7.63 17.75 -11.15
C LEU A 579 8.06 18.59 -12.35
N ALA A 580 7.56 18.28 -13.56
CA ALA A 580 7.77 19.10 -14.75
C ALA A 580 7.30 20.55 -14.55
N THR A 581 6.11 20.77 -13.98
CA THR A 581 5.63 22.14 -13.71
C THR A 581 6.47 22.91 -12.69
N ARG A 582 7.17 22.23 -11.77
CA ARG A 582 8.12 22.83 -10.80
C ARG A 582 9.41 23.26 -11.51
N LEU A 583 10.00 22.39 -12.36
CA LEU A 583 11.22 22.67 -13.13
C LEU A 583 11.11 23.91 -14.05
N ILE A 584 9.90 24.28 -14.49
CA ILE A 584 9.64 25.48 -15.30
C ILE A 584 9.82 26.80 -14.52
N SER A 585 9.83 26.79 -13.17
CA SER A 585 9.77 28.00 -12.32
C SER A 585 10.60 27.90 -11.03
N LYS A 586 11.72 28.65 -10.98
CA LYS A 586 12.69 28.70 -9.87
C LYS A 586 12.03 28.86 -8.48
N LYS A 587 11.27 29.95 -8.29
CA LYS A 587 10.51 30.23 -7.04
C LYS A 587 9.52 29.13 -6.64
N SER A 588 8.99 28.34 -7.59
CA SER A 588 8.13 27.20 -7.28
C SER A 588 8.91 25.92 -6.97
N PHE A 589 10.13 25.78 -7.49
CA PHE A 589 11.02 24.65 -7.22
C PHE A 589 11.66 24.78 -5.84
N GLU A 590 12.31 25.92 -5.55
CA GLU A 590 13.02 26.19 -4.29
C GLU A 590 12.11 26.01 -3.07
N ARG A 591 10.96 26.71 -3.05
CA ARG A 591 9.94 26.61 -2.01
C ARG A 591 9.45 25.17 -1.76
N ILE A 592 9.46 24.31 -2.78
CA ILE A 592 9.08 22.89 -2.64
C ILE A 592 10.26 22.04 -2.18
N LYS A 593 11.48 22.30 -2.69
CA LYS A 593 12.70 21.59 -2.29
C LYS A 593 13.02 21.82 -0.80
N GLU A 594 12.97 23.07 -0.34
CA GLU A 594 13.15 23.46 1.06
C GLU A 594 12.12 22.82 1.99
N LYS A 595 10.83 22.91 1.64
CA LYS A 595 9.73 22.49 2.53
C LYS A 595 9.42 21.00 2.48
N HIS A 596 9.54 20.36 1.31
CA HIS A 596 9.05 18.99 1.11
C HIS A 596 10.18 17.99 0.86
N TYR A 597 11.15 18.29 -0.02
CA TYR A 597 12.18 17.28 -0.37
C TYR A 597 13.02 16.93 0.87
N LYS A 598 13.35 17.91 1.72
CA LYS A 598 14.02 17.67 3.02
C LYS A 598 13.21 16.78 3.96
N MET A 599 11.88 16.90 3.99
CA MET A 599 11.00 16.06 4.82
C MET A 599 10.87 14.64 4.26
N ILE A 600 10.84 14.45 2.94
CA ILE A 600 10.77 13.11 2.32
C ILE A 600 12.11 12.38 2.44
N GLY A 601 13.25 13.08 2.35
CA GLY A 601 14.57 12.47 2.57
C GLY A 601 14.73 11.83 3.95
N GLN A 602 14.06 12.38 4.98
CA GLN A 602 14.02 11.79 6.33
C GLN A 602 13.26 10.45 6.40
N ILE A 603 12.37 10.17 5.44
CA ILE A 603 11.59 8.92 5.37
C ILE A 603 12.43 7.77 4.79
N ARG A 604 13.49 8.09 4.03
CA ARG A 604 14.38 7.12 3.37
C ARG A 604 13.66 6.14 2.43
N ILE A 605 12.94 6.67 1.45
CA ILE A 605 12.16 5.89 0.45
C ILE A 605 13.06 4.93 -0.37
N LEU A 606 14.30 5.31 -0.64
CA LEU A 606 15.29 4.54 -1.40
C LEU A 606 16.33 3.87 -0.48
N PRO A 607 16.89 2.69 -0.84
CA PRO A 607 16.63 1.96 -2.10
C PRO A 607 15.20 1.42 -2.23
N TRP A 608 14.66 1.37 -3.44
CA TRP A 608 13.25 1.04 -3.66
C TRP A 608 12.93 -0.40 -3.26
N LYS A 609 13.88 -1.33 -3.45
CA LYS A 609 13.82 -2.72 -2.97
C LYS A 609 13.53 -2.84 -1.46
N ASN A 610 14.07 -1.94 -0.62
CA ASN A 610 13.98 -2.01 0.84
C ASN A 610 12.53 -1.98 1.31
N TYR A 611 12.23 -2.70 2.38
CA TYR A 611 10.89 -2.71 2.99
C TYR A 611 10.45 -1.31 3.44
N LEU A 612 9.14 -1.04 3.46
CA LEU A 612 8.57 0.21 4.00
C LEU A 612 7.40 -0.07 4.95
N ILE A 613 7.54 0.42 6.18
CA ILE A 613 6.46 0.64 7.15
C ILE A 613 6.35 2.15 7.39
N GLU A 614 5.18 2.73 7.12
CA GLU A 614 4.92 4.15 7.35
C GLU A 614 4.56 4.43 8.82
N ALA A 615 5.20 5.44 9.41
CA ALA A 615 4.70 6.10 10.63
C ALA A 615 3.76 7.27 10.26
N ASP A 616 2.84 7.64 11.14
CA ASP A 616 1.74 8.57 10.85
C ASP A 616 2.22 9.97 10.40
N GLU A 617 3.22 10.56 11.06
CA GLU A 617 3.82 11.83 10.64
C GLU A 617 4.46 11.75 9.25
N ARG A 618 5.09 10.60 8.93
CA ARG A 618 5.74 10.35 7.64
C ARG A 618 4.69 10.19 6.55
N SER A 619 3.60 9.48 6.84
CA SER A 619 2.44 9.35 5.96
C SER A 619 1.82 10.72 5.61
N VAL A 620 1.70 11.62 6.60
CA VAL A 620 1.26 13.01 6.35
C VAL A 620 2.24 13.76 5.43
N ASN A 621 3.55 13.57 5.58
CA ASN A 621 4.54 14.21 4.73
C ASN A 621 4.57 13.65 3.28
N ILE A 622 4.35 12.34 3.10
CA ILE A 622 4.11 11.68 1.81
C ILE A 622 2.88 12.28 1.13
N LYS A 623 1.73 12.33 1.84
CA LYS A 623 0.48 12.94 1.37
C LYS A 623 0.68 14.40 0.96
N ARG A 624 1.45 15.18 1.73
CA ARG A 624 1.79 16.58 1.44
C ARG A 624 2.65 16.77 0.20
N SER A 625 3.47 15.79 -0.16
CA SER A 625 4.48 15.92 -1.23
C SER A 625 4.00 15.34 -2.55
N PHE A 626 3.26 14.22 -2.50
CA PHE A 626 2.80 13.47 -3.67
C PHE A 626 1.30 13.60 -3.98
N TYR A 627 0.46 13.97 -3.00
CA TYR A 627 -1.01 13.97 -3.17
C TYR A 627 -1.64 15.36 -3.11
N LEU A 628 -1.21 16.27 -2.24
CA LEU A 628 -1.83 17.60 -2.06
C LEU A 628 -1.98 18.42 -3.35
N TYR A 629 -1.06 18.27 -4.30
CA TYR A 629 -1.06 19.02 -5.57
C TYR A 629 -1.82 18.32 -6.70
N ARG A 630 -2.39 17.12 -6.46
CA ARG A 630 -3.26 16.38 -7.40
C ARG A 630 -4.54 17.15 -7.77
N THR A 631 -4.84 18.28 -7.13
CA THR A 631 -6.03 19.11 -7.36
C THR A 631 -5.74 20.46 -8.06
N SER A 632 -4.49 20.71 -8.46
CA SER A 632 -4.10 22.01 -9.05
C SER A 632 -4.58 22.18 -10.50
N LYS A 633 -5.74 22.83 -10.66
CA LYS A 633 -6.32 23.23 -11.98
C LYS A 633 -5.34 23.93 -12.93
N SER A 634 -4.27 24.54 -12.41
CA SER A 634 -3.29 25.32 -13.19
C SER A 634 -2.22 24.50 -13.92
N ILE A 635 -2.16 23.18 -13.75
CA ILE A 635 -1.11 22.33 -14.35
C ILE A 635 -1.13 22.43 -15.89
N PHE A 636 -2.28 22.21 -16.52
CA PHE A 636 -2.44 22.31 -17.98
C PHE A 636 -2.40 23.73 -18.53
N ALA A 637 -2.63 24.74 -17.68
CA ALA A 637 -2.57 26.13 -18.09
C ALA A 637 -1.17 26.54 -18.61
N LYS A 638 -0.13 25.70 -18.41
CA LYS A 638 1.23 25.85 -18.97
C LYS A 638 1.44 25.26 -20.37
N VAL A 639 0.46 24.55 -20.96
CA VAL A 639 0.56 23.92 -22.30
C VAL A 639 -0.50 24.48 -23.23
N ASP A 640 -0.07 24.97 -24.39
CA ASP A 640 -0.93 25.27 -25.52
C ASP A 640 -0.80 24.21 -26.61
N PHE A 641 -1.90 24.00 -27.34
CA PHE A 641 -1.84 23.44 -28.70
C PHE A 641 -1.09 24.42 -29.61
N LYS A 642 -0.44 23.90 -30.65
CA LYS A 642 0.20 24.70 -31.69
C LYS A 642 -0.80 25.10 -32.78
#